data_AF-A0A2E0JCC2-F1
#
_entry.id   AF-A0A2E0JCC2-F1
#
_cell.length_a   1.000
_cell.length_b   1.000
_cell.length_c   1.000
_cell.angle_alpha   90.00
_cell.angle_beta   90.00
_cell.angle_gamma   90.00
#
_symmetry.space_group_name_H-M   'P 1'
#
loop_
_entity.id
_entity.type
_entity.pdbx_description
1 polymer ?
#
loop_
_entity_poly.entity_id
_entity_poly.type
_entity_poly.pdbx_seq_one_letter_code
_entity_poly.pdbx_strand_id
1 'polypeptide(L)'
;MRKDRLEGRWLRVDWVDRAEACSWKDLRESLTRTKRNYFRCGIALDAGFHRAFLEQELNANAMLYGGNRMAHATLNEKNFARYAGAKYPGTAAMDFNDERAVFIFSTKGVFRDVDGGLHPLNEAGPDAGRRHVEDLDAPLVDHLVRSASGYLARQVGDDGAFVYGFHPCFDRRIEAYNTLRHASTTYAMLEAWEVTREATLKSAIDRSIGRMNREFIREADLPDGGRAAFLVDVGDEIKLGGNAVALLALSKYSTTTGDQTHLPLMEKLALGILYMQDRRTGSFNHVLHFPSLEMKTAFRTIYYEGEAAFGLMRLYDITRDPRWLDAVEKAFDHFIAQNHWRHHDHWLSYCVNELTRHRPEERYFIFGLQNVAGHLDFVRQRITTFPTLLELMMAARSLISRIGDFPQMTHLLRRIDLVAFSEALEFRARYLLNGFFWPETAMFFRTPNRVAGSFFIRHHAFRVRIDDVEHYLSGFIAYRNYLQLRPGFQSLVAQHSRDTADGRPLLRTPTAAIWNSSTVAEATGGHWIVPPETGWTATGLCIHAPTRKPGQMVTMRVGKTGRGIPPNVIAGMKPPPAAIITDNPQAPVPDNIPVLAVRDTGAAILALGRYARQRMSGKLLAITGSAGKTTSVAMLAHALSPYGSVAQTAHNANLPHGVAWNLASIPAATDHVVLELAVGRMGQSARMAKADVAIFTNIAPAHLSETTTPRDIAVTKSAIFEGMTSGGVAILNRDMQEWDVVHAAARARNLKILHYGLGEECDYRLIHYDAQNGSVEARVNGQAVRYALGAAGEHMALNSLAILAAVAALGHPLDAALDQLASFSPLPGRGAEHRLTINGCTIHLIDDAYNANPASMRAAFANLGKRTGAGRRIAFLGEMAELGAQSRDFHTGLAPLIEANGIDRVCVLGTLYEDFWAALPDACKGVHAKTLEEMHQAFLADIRNGDIVLIKGSNSTRLHTLAGAIANIR
;
A
#
# COMPACT_ATOMS: atom_id res chain seq x y z
N MET A 1 39.39 35.30 16.82
CA MET A 1 38.43 34.58 17.69
C MET A 1 39.19 33.50 18.44
N ARG A 2 39.09 33.46 19.77
CA ARG A 2 39.68 32.39 20.58
C ARG A 2 39.15 31.04 20.06
N LYS A 3 40.05 30.05 19.94
CA LYS A 3 39.69 28.64 19.72
C LYS A 3 39.01 28.14 21.00
N ASP A 4 37.77 28.54 21.23
CA ASP A 4 36.94 27.85 22.21
C ASP A 4 36.76 26.43 21.65
N ARG A 5 37.31 25.43 22.35
CA ARG A 5 36.99 24.04 22.06
C ARG A 5 35.48 23.91 22.26
N LEU A 6 34.74 23.73 21.17
CA LEU A 6 33.34 23.32 21.23
C LEU A 6 33.28 21.96 21.95
N GLU A 7 33.00 21.97 23.24
CA GLU A 7 32.75 20.77 24.03
C GLU A 7 31.26 20.43 23.95
N GLY A 8 30.89 19.61 22.96
CA GLY A 8 29.53 19.11 22.78
C GLY A 8 29.50 17.58 22.80
N ARG A 9 28.44 17.01 23.40
CA ARG A 9 28.22 15.54 23.40
C ARG A 9 28.15 14.97 21.99
N TRP A 10 27.51 15.71 21.08
CA TRP A 10 27.34 15.34 19.68
C TRP A 10 27.64 16.54 18.80
N LEU A 11 28.36 16.31 17.71
CA LEU A 11 28.66 17.35 16.73
C LEU A 11 28.14 16.92 15.37
N ARG A 12 27.24 17.73 14.80
CA ARG A 12 26.74 17.57 13.43
C ARG A 12 27.13 18.79 12.63
N VAL A 13 27.71 18.58 11.46
CA VAL A 13 28.04 19.63 10.50
C VAL A 13 27.30 19.32 9.21
N ASP A 14 26.41 20.21 8.80
CA ASP A 14 25.70 20.15 7.52
C ASP A 14 26.14 21.31 6.64
N TRP A 15 26.20 21.06 5.34
CA TRP A 15 26.29 22.10 4.32
C TRP A 15 25.26 21.83 3.23
N VAL A 16 24.76 22.90 2.61
CA VAL A 16 23.82 22.80 1.50
C VAL A 16 24.51 22.10 0.34
N ASP A 17 23.89 21.02 -0.16
CA ASP A 17 24.36 20.31 -1.36
C ASP A 17 23.66 20.83 -2.61
N ARG A 18 22.34 20.96 -2.55
CA ARG A 18 21.51 21.49 -3.65
C ARG A 18 20.39 22.33 -3.09
N ALA A 19 19.99 23.35 -3.85
CA ALA A 19 18.83 24.16 -3.53
C ALA A 19 18.06 24.58 -4.77
N GLU A 20 16.75 24.75 -4.61
CA GLU A 20 15.83 25.20 -5.64
C GLU A 20 14.94 26.30 -5.08
N ALA A 21 14.84 27.42 -5.80
CA ALA A 21 13.92 28.49 -5.47
C ALA A 21 12.50 28.10 -5.92
N CYS A 22 11.52 28.30 -5.06
CA CYS A 22 10.11 28.17 -5.37
C CYS A 22 9.31 29.20 -4.58
N SER A 23 8.03 29.35 -4.88
CA SER A 23 7.14 30.19 -4.08
C SER A 23 6.59 29.41 -2.88
N TRP A 24 6.09 30.10 -1.84
CA TRP A 24 5.36 29.42 -0.77
C TRP A 24 4.14 28.65 -1.30
N LYS A 25 3.50 29.15 -2.35
CA LYS A 25 2.41 28.46 -3.06
C LYS A 25 2.87 27.11 -3.62
N ASP A 26 3.97 27.10 -4.36
CA ASP A 26 4.55 25.87 -4.94
C ASP A 26 4.92 24.86 -3.84
N LEU A 27 5.50 25.35 -2.73
CA LEU A 27 5.84 24.52 -1.58
C LEU A 27 4.57 23.93 -0.94
N ARG A 28 3.53 24.73 -0.68
CA ARG A 28 2.25 24.24 -0.14
C ARG A 28 1.66 23.15 -1.04
N GLU A 29 1.64 23.34 -2.35
CA GLU A 29 1.20 22.34 -3.32
C GLU A 29 2.04 21.05 -3.26
N SER A 30 3.36 21.18 -3.17
CA SER A 30 4.27 20.04 -2.98
C SER A 30 4.01 19.26 -1.68
N LEU A 31 3.77 19.97 -0.57
CA LEU A 31 3.44 19.37 0.72
C LEU A 31 2.14 18.56 0.66
N THR A 32 1.13 18.97 -0.11
CA THR A 32 -0.12 18.19 -0.28
C THR A 32 0.09 16.81 -0.92
N ARG A 33 1.14 16.66 -1.72
CA ARG A 33 1.52 15.39 -2.37
C ARG A 33 2.49 14.55 -1.53
N THR A 34 2.97 15.11 -0.42
CA THR A 34 3.98 14.49 0.43
C THR A 34 3.31 13.93 1.68
N LYS A 35 3.54 12.65 2.02
CA LYS A 35 3.00 12.06 3.25
C LYS A 35 3.47 12.86 4.47
N ARG A 36 2.59 13.01 5.47
CA ARG A 36 2.90 13.70 6.73
C ARG A 36 4.23 13.24 7.34
N ASN A 37 5.14 14.18 7.60
CA ASN A 37 6.49 13.99 8.14
C ASN A 37 7.50 13.27 7.21
N TYR A 38 7.17 13.16 5.91
CA TYR A 38 8.06 12.62 4.88
C TYR A 38 8.55 13.67 3.88
N PHE A 39 8.43 14.96 4.21
CA PHE A 39 9.14 16.00 3.46
C PHE A 39 10.62 15.95 3.85
N ARG A 40 11.48 15.51 2.92
CA ARG A 40 12.90 15.17 3.14
C ARG A 40 13.86 16.27 2.69
N CYS A 41 13.48 17.53 2.90
CA CYS A 41 14.27 18.69 2.51
C CYS A 41 14.26 19.75 3.62
N GLY A 42 15.30 20.57 3.66
CA GLY A 42 15.32 21.82 4.40
C GLY A 42 14.61 22.95 3.66
N ILE A 43 14.31 24.03 4.38
CA ILE A 43 13.68 25.25 3.85
C ILE A 43 14.53 26.45 4.29
N ALA A 44 14.92 27.29 3.35
CA ALA A 44 15.54 28.58 3.62
C ALA A 44 14.64 29.73 3.13
N LEU A 45 14.65 30.82 3.89
CA LEU A 45 13.81 32.00 3.65
C LEU A 45 14.52 33.09 2.83
N ASP A 46 15.79 32.87 2.49
CA ASP A 46 16.60 33.76 1.69
C ASP A 46 17.65 32.97 0.90
N ALA A 47 18.08 33.53 -0.24
CA ALA A 47 19.02 32.89 -1.16
C ALA A 47 20.43 32.68 -0.58
N GLY A 48 20.78 33.43 0.47
CA GLY A 48 22.06 33.31 1.15
C GLY A 48 22.05 32.30 2.30
N PHE A 49 20.92 31.61 2.53
CA PHE A 49 20.75 30.64 3.61
C PHE A 49 21.02 31.21 5.00
N HIS A 50 20.92 32.53 5.18
CA HIS A 50 21.09 33.16 6.50
C HIS A 50 19.99 32.70 7.46
N ARG A 51 18.79 32.44 6.93
CA ARG A 51 17.65 31.85 7.63
C ARG A 51 17.27 30.53 6.99
N ALA A 52 17.90 29.45 7.47
CA ALA A 52 17.73 28.10 6.95
C ALA A 52 17.31 27.10 8.05
N PHE A 53 16.44 26.17 7.70
CA PHE A 53 15.91 25.14 8.59
C PHE A 53 16.12 23.77 7.97
N LEU A 54 16.84 22.91 8.66
CA LEU A 54 17.08 21.52 8.24
C LEU A 54 15.78 20.71 8.29
N GLU A 55 15.72 19.61 7.53
CA GLU A 55 14.62 18.64 7.59
C GLU A 55 14.31 18.22 9.05
N GLN A 56 15.37 17.97 9.83
CA GLN A 56 15.26 17.53 11.21
C GLN A 56 14.64 18.60 12.10
N GLU A 57 14.98 19.88 11.88
CA GLU A 57 14.40 21.00 12.62
C GLU A 57 12.92 21.18 12.29
N LEU A 58 12.58 21.12 10.99
CA LEU A 58 11.20 21.23 10.50
C LEU A 58 10.30 20.16 11.13
N ASN A 59 10.79 18.93 11.20
CA ASN A 59 10.06 17.80 11.78
C ASN A 59 10.02 17.86 13.32
N ALA A 60 11.16 18.06 13.98
CA ALA A 60 11.25 18.05 15.44
C ALA A 60 10.45 19.17 16.09
N ASN A 61 10.22 20.26 15.37
CA ASN A 61 9.41 21.39 15.84
C ASN A 61 7.98 21.40 15.26
N ALA A 62 7.58 20.33 14.57
CA ALA A 62 6.25 20.18 13.97
C ALA A 62 5.86 21.37 13.06
N MET A 63 6.83 21.91 12.30
CA MET A 63 6.66 23.07 11.42
C MET A 63 5.91 22.70 10.14
N LEU A 64 5.91 21.42 9.74
CA LEU A 64 5.19 20.87 8.59
C LEU A 64 4.10 19.85 8.99
N TYR A 65 3.44 20.10 10.13
CA TYR A 65 2.46 19.20 10.72
C TYR A 65 1.08 19.87 10.92
N GLY A 66 0.08 19.38 10.17
CA GLY A 66 -1.32 19.82 10.24
C GLY A 66 -2.20 19.03 11.22
N GLY A 67 -1.63 18.11 12.01
CA GLY A 67 -2.38 17.27 12.95
C GLY A 67 -2.55 15.81 12.50
N ASN A 68 -3.02 14.96 13.41
CA ASN A 68 -3.14 13.51 13.21
C ASN A 68 -4.19 13.11 12.14
N ARG A 69 -5.13 14.00 11.81
CA ARG A 69 -6.14 13.78 10.76
C ARG A 69 -5.64 14.14 9.35
N MET A 70 -4.59 14.95 9.22
CA MET A 70 -4.04 15.32 7.92
C MET A 70 -3.04 14.29 7.44
N ALA A 71 -3.33 13.59 6.33
CA ALA A 71 -2.47 12.51 5.83
C ALA A 71 -1.17 13.01 5.15
N HIS A 72 -1.15 14.27 4.74
CA HIS A 72 -0.03 14.92 4.05
C HIS A 72 0.71 15.91 4.95
N ALA A 73 1.90 16.35 4.52
CA ALA A 73 2.65 17.39 5.21
C ALA A 73 1.92 18.73 5.04
N THR A 74 1.92 19.57 6.07
CA THR A 74 1.14 20.81 6.05
C THR A 74 1.89 21.89 6.79
N LEU A 75 2.08 23.05 6.15
CA LEU A 75 2.74 24.18 6.80
C LEU A 75 1.98 24.58 8.07
N ASN A 76 2.68 24.57 9.21
CA ASN A 76 2.17 25.06 10.49
C ASN A 76 2.85 26.38 10.80
N GLU A 77 2.27 27.47 10.30
CA GLU A 77 2.85 28.82 10.36
C GLU A 77 3.15 29.25 11.80
N LYS A 78 2.30 28.89 12.76
CA LYS A 78 2.50 29.17 14.19
C LYS A 78 3.76 28.49 14.74
N ASN A 79 3.91 27.19 14.50
CA ASN A 79 5.09 26.44 14.97
C ASN A 79 6.35 26.91 14.25
N PHE A 80 6.25 27.19 12.96
CA PHE A 80 7.36 27.68 12.15
C PHE A 80 7.82 29.04 12.66
N ALA A 81 6.93 30.02 12.80
CA ALA A 81 7.24 31.36 13.32
C ALA A 81 7.86 31.30 14.73
N ARG A 82 7.31 30.45 15.61
CA ARG A 82 7.85 30.27 16.97
C ARG A 82 9.29 29.75 16.95
N TYR A 83 9.57 28.70 16.17
CA TYR A 83 10.93 28.13 16.11
C TYR A 83 11.91 29.07 15.39
N ALA A 84 11.47 29.70 14.31
CA ALA A 84 12.25 30.69 13.57
C ALA A 84 12.67 31.86 14.45
N GLY A 85 11.76 32.42 15.25
CA GLY A 85 12.06 33.52 16.16
C GLY A 85 13.03 33.13 17.28
N ALA A 86 12.99 31.88 17.74
CA ALA A 86 13.95 31.36 18.73
C ALA A 86 15.35 31.13 18.13
N LYS A 87 15.42 30.59 16.90
CA LYS A 87 16.68 30.32 16.19
C LYS A 87 17.35 31.59 15.66
N TYR A 88 16.55 32.56 15.21
CA TYR A 88 17.00 33.81 14.60
C TYR A 88 16.36 35.03 15.30
N PRO A 89 16.86 35.44 16.48
CA PRO A 89 16.32 36.59 17.22
C PRO A 89 16.27 37.86 16.36
N GLY A 90 15.20 38.64 16.47
CA GLY A 90 15.01 39.88 15.67
C GLY A 90 14.31 39.67 14.32
N THR A 91 13.86 38.46 13.99
CA THR A 91 12.94 38.23 12.88
C THR A 91 11.54 38.72 13.25
N ALA A 92 11.19 39.95 12.83
CA ALA A 92 9.82 40.44 12.83
C ALA A 92 8.92 39.53 11.94
N ALA A 93 7.61 39.51 12.24
CA ALA A 93 6.55 38.67 11.66
C ALA A 93 6.92 37.99 10.33
N MET A 94 7.01 36.66 10.36
CA MET A 94 7.31 35.89 9.15
C MET A 94 6.20 36.06 8.13
N ASP A 95 6.61 36.30 6.89
CA ASP A 95 5.72 36.48 5.76
C ASP A 95 5.63 35.18 4.96
N PHE A 96 4.47 34.53 5.06
CA PHE A 96 4.12 33.30 4.34
C PHE A 96 3.27 33.57 3.10
N ASN A 97 3.32 34.79 2.54
CA ASN A 97 2.64 35.15 1.30
C ASN A 97 3.00 34.16 0.18
N ASP A 98 1.98 33.71 -0.55
CA ASP A 98 2.07 32.70 -1.60
C ASP A 98 3.14 33.00 -2.65
N GLU A 99 3.33 34.27 -3.02
CA GLU A 99 4.25 34.70 -4.08
C GLU A 99 5.70 34.87 -3.59
N ARG A 100 5.92 34.85 -2.26
CA ARG A 100 7.25 35.08 -1.71
C ARG A 100 8.15 33.86 -1.94
N ALA A 101 9.36 34.13 -2.39
CA ALA A 101 10.35 33.09 -2.67
C ALA A 101 10.85 32.42 -1.39
N VAL A 102 10.98 31.10 -1.46
CA VAL A 102 11.63 30.22 -0.50
C VAL A 102 12.53 29.23 -1.23
N PHE A 103 13.51 28.70 -0.54
CA PHE A 103 14.50 27.80 -1.11
C PHE A 103 14.39 26.44 -0.44
N ILE A 104 14.03 25.41 -1.21
CA ILE A 104 14.05 24.03 -0.74
C ILE A 104 15.45 23.49 -0.98
N PHE A 105 16.07 22.86 0.03
CA PHE A 105 17.44 22.39 -0.09
C PHE A 105 17.69 21.00 0.50
N SER A 106 18.67 20.29 -0.03
CA SER A 106 19.26 19.08 0.56
C SER A 106 20.59 19.41 1.24
N THR A 107 21.02 18.58 2.18
CA THR A 107 22.33 18.73 2.82
C THR A 107 23.21 17.51 2.60
N LYS A 108 24.51 17.77 2.50
CA LYS A 108 25.53 16.81 2.87
C LYS A 108 25.96 17.12 4.30
N GLY A 109 26.43 16.12 5.02
CA GLY A 109 26.86 16.35 6.37
C GLY A 109 27.71 15.24 6.94
N VAL A 110 28.29 15.54 8.09
CA VAL A 110 29.04 14.59 8.89
C VAL A 110 28.61 14.71 10.35
N PHE A 111 28.53 13.57 11.02
CA PHE A 111 28.19 13.47 12.43
C PHE A 111 29.34 12.84 13.21
N ARG A 112 29.65 13.38 14.38
CA ARG A 112 30.59 12.80 15.33
C ARG A 112 29.86 12.45 16.62
N ASP A 113 29.95 11.17 16.98
CA ASP A 113 29.37 10.65 18.22
C ASP A 113 30.33 10.79 19.41
N VAL A 114 29.84 10.48 20.62
CA VAL A 114 30.61 10.51 21.88
C VAL A 114 31.82 9.58 21.84
N ASP A 115 31.71 8.45 21.13
CA ASP A 115 32.76 7.45 21.02
C ASP A 115 33.86 7.83 20.00
N GLY A 116 33.76 9.03 19.42
CA GLY A 116 34.76 9.60 18.51
C GLY A 116 34.62 9.19 17.04
N GLY A 117 33.69 8.28 16.72
CA GLY A 117 33.38 7.87 15.35
C GLY A 117 32.85 9.01 14.49
N LEU A 118 33.39 9.14 13.27
CA LEU A 118 32.97 10.12 12.28
C LEU A 118 32.09 9.43 11.22
N HIS A 119 30.86 9.89 11.07
CA HIS A 119 29.83 9.26 10.26
C HIS A 119 29.34 10.21 9.15
N PRO A 120 29.57 9.89 7.87
CA PRO A 120 28.96 10.64 6.77
C PRO A 120 27.44 10.47 6.78
N LEU A 121 26.70 11.55 6.53
CA LEU A 121 25.24 11.57 6.49
C LEU A 121 24.73 11.43 5.06
N ASN A 122 23.65 10.66 4.90
CA ASN A 122 22.99 10.48 3.61
C ASN A 122 22.37 11.80 3.12
N GLU A 123 22.55 12.08 1.83
CA GLU A 123 22.24 13.39 1.24
C GLU A 123 20.77 13.57 0.87
N ALA A 124 20.12 12.48 0.44
CA ALA A 124 18.79 12.49 -0.14
C ALA A 124 18.12 11.12 -0.01
N GLY A 125 16.83 11.09 -0.33
CA GLY A 125 15.99 9.90 -0.29
C GLY A 125 15.49 9.57 1.12
N PRO A 126 14.98 8.34 1.32
CA PRO A 126 14.43 7.92 2.61
C PRO A 126 15.44 8.05 3.76
N ASP A 127 16.73 7.92 3.49
CA ASP A 127 17.79 7.95 4.51
C ASP A 127 18.35 9.35 4.79
N ALA A 128 17.85 10.40 4.14
CA ALA A 128 18.42 11.75 4.24
C ALA A 128 18.67 12.20 5.69
N GLY A 129 19.90 12.65 5.97
CA GLY A 129 20.32 13.21 7.25
C GLY A 129 20.54 12.22 8.40
N ARG A 130 20.61 10.90 8.11
CA ARG A 130 21.14 9.87 9.04
C ARG A 130 22.45 9.28 8.51
N ARG A 131 23.27 8.69 9.39
CA ARG A 131 24.53 8.05 9.00
C ARG A 131 24.39 7.00 7.89
N HIS A 132 25.41 6.91 7.03
CA HIS A 132 25.52 5.85 6.03
C HIS A 132 25.68 4.50 6.73
N VAL A 133 24.90 3.52 6.28
CA VAL A 133 24.97 2.12 6.73
C VAL A 133 25.11 1.30 5.47
N GLU A 134 26.31 0.79 5.24
CA GLU A 134 26.65 -0.03 4.07
C GLU A 134 25.99 -1.40 4.18
N ASP A 135 26.24 -2.07 5.32
CA ASP A 135 25.68 -3.36 5.65
C ASP A 135 24.95 -3.36 6.99
N LEU A 136 23.84 -4.09 7.03
CA LEU A 136 23.11 -4.40 8.25
C LEU A 136 23.64 -5.72 8.81
N ASP A 137 24.81 -5.65 9.43
CA ASP A 137 25.55 -6.78 9.97
C ASP A 137 25.19 -7.09 11.44
N ALA A 138 25.77 -8.17 11.99
CA ALA A 138 25.47 -8.60 13.34
C ALA A 138 25.88 -7.56 14.41
N PRO A 139 27.08 -6.94 14.36
CA PRO A 139 27.44 -5.87 15.30
C PRO A 139 26.45 -4.71 15.32
N LEU A 140 26.00 -4.23 14.14
CA LEU A 140 25.04 -3.14 14.07
C LEU A 140 23.67 -3.55 14.61
N VAL A 141 23.17 -4.73 14.25
CA VAL A 141 21.90 -5.23 14.76
C VAL A 141 21.96 -5.44 16.28
N ASP A 142 23.07 -5.97 16.81
CA ASP A 142 23.30 -6.13 18.25
C ASP A 142 23.27 -4.78 18.98
N HIS A 143 23.87 -3.75 18.38
CA HIS A 143 23.80 -2.38 18.90
C HIS A 143 22.35 -1.87 18.94
N LEU A 144 21.58 -2.03 17.86
CA LEU A 144 20.17 -1.61 17.81
C LEU A 144 19.33 -2.33 18.89
N VAL A 145 19.53 -3.64 19.05
CA VAL A 145 18.83 -4.45 20.06
C VAL A 145 19.16 -3.97 21.47
N ARG A 146 20.45 -3.82 21.82
CA ARG A 146 20.89 -3.32 23.14
C ARG A 146 20.38 -1.91 23.42
N SER A 147 20.44 -1.03 22.43
CA SER A 147 20.02 0.36 22.58
C SER A 147 18.52 0.47 22.84
N ALA A 148 17.71 -0.24 22.06
CA ALA A 148 16.25 -0.21 22.19
C ALA A 148 15.75 -0.96 23.44
N SER A 149 16.34 -2.10 23.79
CA SER A 149 16.00 -2.81 25.04
C SER A 149 16.40 -2.00 26.27
N GLY A 150 17.58 -1.36 26.24
CA GLY A 150 18.01 -0.42 27.27
C GLY A 150 17.08 0.78 27.41
N TYR A 151 16.54 1.30 26.29
CA TYR A 151 15.50 2.33 26.32
C TYR A 151 14.23 1.85 27.03
N LEU A 152 13.73 0.66 26.69
CA LEU A 152 12.53 0.06 27.31
C LEU A 152 12.75 -0.19 28.81
N ALA A 153 13.92 -0.70 29.21
CA ALA A 153 14.26 -0.90 30.62
C ALA A 153 14.18 0.40 31.44
N ARG A 154 14.60 1.53 30.88
CA ARG A 154 14.47 2.85 31.51
C ARG A 154 13.03 3.37 31.59
N GLN A 155 12.12 2.81 30.79
CA GLN A 155 10.70 3.16 30.89
C GLN A 155 10.02 2.43 32.05
N VAL A 156 10.59 1.36 32.60
CA VAL A 156 9.99 0.63 33.73
C VAL A 156 10.34 1.30 35.05
N GLY A 157 9.33 1.89 35.69
CA GLY A 157 9.45 2.50 37.02
C GLY A 157 9.72 1.50 38.14
N ASP A 158 9.92 2.01 39.35
CA ASP A 158 10.18 1.18 40.54
C ASP A 158 8.96 0.33 40.93
N ASP A 159 7.77 0.82 40.62
CA ASP A 159 6.51 0.11 40.79
C ASP A 159 6.24 -0.94 39.68
N GLY A 160 7.12 -1.03 38.68
CA GLY A 160 7.01 -1.93 37.55
C GLY A 160 6.13 -1.45 36.40
N ALA A 161 5.48 -0.27 36.47
CA ALA A 161 4.75 0.26 35.32
C ALA A 161 5.68 0.91 34.30
N PHE A 162 5.25 0.91 33.04
CA PHE A 162 5.94 1.65 32.00
C PHE A 162 5.58 3.14 32.03
N VAL A 163 6.57 3.98 31.77
CA VAL A 163 6.32 5.25 31.08
C VAL A 163 5.91 4.91 29.65
N TYR A 164 4.60 4.97 29.40
CA TYR A 164 3.97 4.40 28.20
C TYR A 164 4.51 4.94 26.87
N GLY A 165 4.94 6.20 26.85
CA GLY A 165 5.58 6.79 25.68
C GLY A 165 5.57 8.31 25.71
N PHE A 166 6.07 8.90 24.62
CA PHE A 166 6.24 10.34 24.44
C PHE A 166 5.85 10.79 23.02
N HIS A 167 5.44 12.05 22.94
CA HIS A 167 5.41 12.85 21.72
C HIS A 167 6.67 13.72 21.67
N PRO A 168 7.75 13.29 21.00
CA PRO A 168 9.08 13.91 21.15
C PRO A 168 9.12 15.35 20.66
N CYS A 169 8.31 15.69 19.64
CA CYS A 169 8.25 17.05 19.11
C CYS A 169 7.87 18.10 20.18
N PHE A 170 7.16 17.67 21.24
CA PHE A 170 6.65 18.56 22.28
C PHE A 170 7.20 18.25 23.67
N ASP A 171 7.98 17.18 23.82
CA ASP A 171 8.36 16.55 25.11
C ASP A 171 7.13 16.29 26.01
N ARG A 172 6.06 15.73 25.44
CA ARG A 172 4.84 15.40 26.19
C ARG A 172 4.73 13.90 26.40
N ARG A 173 4.42 13.48 27.62
CA ARG A 173 4.11 12.08 27.95
C ARG A 173 2.76 11.68 27.35
N ILE A 174 2.63 10.41 26.98
CA ILE A 174 1.34 9.81 26.63
C ILE A 174 0.66 9.36 27.93
N GLU A 175 -0.54 9.89 28.21
CA GLU A 175 -1.26 9.67 29.47
C GLU A 175 -2.05 8.37 29.52
N ALA A 176 -2.49 7.86 28.36
CA ALA A 176 -3.19 6.58 28.30
C ALA A 176 -2.26 5.42 28.65
N TYR A 177 -2.77 4.48 29.45
CA TYR A 177 -2.08 3.23 29.77
C TYR A 177 -2.90 2.05 29.24
N ASN A 178 -2.22 1.03 28.74
CA ASN A 178 -2.86 -0.16 28.20
C ASN A 178 -2.13 -1.40 28.71
N THR A 179 -2.83 -2.27 29.43
CA THR A 179 -2.21 -3.44 30.07
C THR A 179 -1.75 -4.50 29.07
N LEU A 180 -2.45 -4.66 27.94
CA LEU A 180 -2.00 -5.55 26.85
C LEU A 180 -0.62 -5.12 26.34
N ARG A 181 -0.42 -3.82 26.11
CA ARG A 181 0.88 -3.28 25.66
C ARG A 181 1.97 -3.37 26.71
N HIS A 182 1.61 -3.32 28.00
CA HIS A 182 2.57 -3.65 29.05
C HIS A 182 3.10 -5.07 28.85
N ALA A 183 2.20 -6.05 28.76
CA ALA A 183 2.55 -7.46 28.65
C ALA A 183 3.32 -7.80 27.34
N SER A 184 2.89 -7.27 26.19
CA SER A 184 3.61 -7.48 24.92
C SER A 184 5.02 -6.87 24.93
N THR A 185 5.20 -5.71 25.58
CA THR A 185 6.52 -5.06 25.65
C THR A 185 7.43 -5.85 26.58
N THR A 186 6.91 -6.38 27.68
CA THR A 186 7.66 -7.28 28.58
C THR A 186 8.11 -8.55 27.85
N TYR A 187 7.27 -9.11 26.97
CA TYR A 187 7.65 -10.22 26.10
C TYR A 187 8.84 -9.86 25.18
N ALA A 188 8.79 -8.73 24.48
CA ALA A 188 9.91 -8.29 23.63
C ALA A 188 11.20 -8.00 24.42
N MET A 189 11.06 -7.46 25.64
CA MET A 189 12.21 -7.29 26.55
C MET A 189 12.84 -8.62 26.95
N LEU A 190 12.05 -9.68 27.13
CA LEU A 190 12.55 -11.03 27.40
C LEU A 190 13.27 -11.64 26.19
N GLU A 191 12.76 -11.43 24.98
CA GLU A 191 13.48 -11.79 23.75
C GLU A 191 14.83 -11.08 23.68
N ALA A 192 14.87 -9.79 24.01
CA ALA A 192 16.12 -9.04 24.04
C ALA A 192 17.06 -9.55 25.15
N TRP A 193 16.55 -9.88 26.33
CA TRP A 193 17.37 -10.39 27.43
C TRP A 193 17.99 -11.75 27.12
N GLU A 194 17.28 -12.62 26.40
CA GLU A 194 17.79 -13.93 25.96
C GLU A 194 19.12 -13.81 25.18
N VAL A 195 19.25 -12.76 24.35
CA VAL A 195 20.44 -12.52 23.51
C VAL A 195 21.42 -11.51 24.09
N THR A 196 20.99 -10.58 24.95
CA THR A 196 21.85 -9.52 25.52
C THR A 196 22.41 -9.86 26.89
N ARG A 197 21.65 -10.61 27.70
CA ARG A 197 21.90 -10.99 29.10
C ARG A 197 22.22 -9.82 30.03
N GLU A 198 21.70 -8.63 29.74
CA GLU A 198 21.94 -7.42 30.55
C GLU A 198 21.17 -7.45 31.88
N ALA A 199 21.89 -7.25 32.99
CA ALA A 199 21.32 -7.31 34.34
C ALA A 199 20.27 -6.20 34.60
N THR A 200 20.51 -5.00 34.06
CA THR A 200 19.57 -3.87 34.17
C THR A 200 18.26 -4.16 33.45
N LEU A 201 18.32 -4.80 32.28
CA LEU A 201 17.15 -5.25 31.53
C LEU A 201 16.38 -6.33 32.30
N LYS A 202 17.07 -7.33 32.88
CA LYS A 202 16.44 -8.36 33.71
C LYS A 202 15.71 -7.77 34.91
N SER A 203 16.35 -6.85 35.63
CA SER A 203 15.73 -6.19 36.78
C SER A 203 14.46 -5.43 36.40
N ALA A 204 14.44 -4.77 35.23
CA ALA A 204 13.24 -4.11 34.71
C ALA A 204 12.13 -5.10 34.34
N ILE A 205 12.48 -6.22 33.68
CA ILE A 205 11.54 -7.31 33.37
C ILE A 205 10.89 -7.84 34.64
N ASP A 206 11.67 -8.09 35.70
CA ASP A 206 11.18 -8.66 36.95
C ASP A 206 10.19 -7.75 37.65
N ARG A 207 10.46 -6.43 37.67
CA ARG A 207 9.51 -5.44 38.19
C ARG A 207 8.23 -5.41 37.36
N SER A 208 8.35 -5.44 36.03
CA SER A 208 7.21 -5.43 35.12
C SER A 208 6.32 -6.67 35.29
N ILE A 209 6.89 -7.88 35.29
CA ILE A 209 6.15 -9.13 35.57
C ILE A 209 5.52 -9.08 36.96
N GLY A 210 6.27 -8.61 37.96
CA GLY A 210 5.76 -8.46 39.32
C GLY A 210 4.52 -7.58 39.38
N ARG A 211 4.51 -6.44 38.66
CA ARG A 211 3.32 -5.58 38.57
C ARG A 211 2.18 -6.25 37.82
N MET A 212 2.45 -6.83 36.66
CA MET A 212 1.45 -7.51 35.83
C MET A 212 0.70 -8.58 36.64
N ASN A 213 1.43 -9.41 37.38
CA ASN A 213 0.86 -10.50 38.18
C ASN A 213 0.06 -10.00 39.39
N ARG A 214 0.46 -8.89 40.02
CA ARG A 214 -0.20 -8.38 41.24
C ARG A 214 -1.41 -7.48 40.96
N GLU A 215 -1.37 -6.71 39.87
CA GLU A 215 -2.35 -5.63 39.64
C GLU A 215 -3.21 -5.84 38.39
N PHE A 216 -2.66 -6.42 37.32
CA PHE A 216 -3.36 -6.48 36.03
C PHE A 216 -4.03 -7.83 35.79
N ILE A 217 -3.42 -8.92 36.27
CA ILE A 217 -4.00 -10.26 36.16
C ILE A 217 -4.88 -10.52 37.37
N ARG A 218 -6.18 -10.78 37.12
CA ARG A 218 -7.18 -11.02 38.15
C ARG A 218 -7.90 -12.33 37.87
N GLU A 219 -8.24 -13.06 38.94
CA GLU A 219 -8.97 -14.32 38.84
C GLU A 219 -10.49 -14.08 38.87
N ALA A 220 -11.23 -14.91 38.13
CA ALA A 220 -12.69 -14.96 38.15
C ALA A 220 -13.17 -16.42 38.08
N ASP A 221 -14.32 -16.68 38.68
CA ASP A 221 -14.99 -17.98 38.63
C ASP A 221 -15.69 -18.15 37.27
N LEU A 222 -15.57 -19.33 36.69
CA LEU A 222 -16.22 -19.69 35.43
C LEU A 222 -17.60 -20.30 35.69
N PRO A 223 -18.55 -20.19 34.73
CA PRO A 223 -19.89 -20.77 34.86
C PRO A 223 -19.92 -22.29 35.07
N ASP A 224 -18.87 -23.01 34.70
CA ASP A 224 -18.74 -24.46 34.87
C ASP A 224 -18.13 -24.86 36.24
N GLY A 225 -17.93 -23.90 37.14
CA GLY A 225 -17.31 -24.10 38.46
C GLY A 225 -15.78 -24.10 38.42
N GLY A 226 -15.16 -23.92 37.25
CA GLY A 226 -13.73 -23.70 37.11
C GLY A 226 -13.29 -22.31 37.56
N ARG A 227 -11.97 -22.08 37.62
CA ARG A 227 -11.40 -20.76 37.93
C ARG A 227 -10.35 -20.39 36.90
N ALA A 228 -10.46 -19.20 36.33
CA ALA A 228 -9.54 -18.68 35.33
C ALA A 228 -8.94 -17.34 35.75
N ALA A 229 -7.87 -16.92 35.06
CA ALA A 229 -7.25 -15.63 35.23
C ALA A 229 -7.35 -14.83 33.94
N PHE A 230 -7.47 -13.51 34.07
CA PHE A 230 -7.63 -12.59 32.96
C PHE A 230 -6.75 -11.37 33.17
N LEU A 231 -6.10 -10.89 32.11
CA LEU A 231 -5.49 -9.58 32.08
C LEU A 231 -6.61 -8.53 31.92
N VAL A 232 -6.84 -7.76 32.97
CA VAL A 232 -7.87 -6.72 33.02
C VAL A 232 -7.24 -5.38 32.65
N ASP A 233 -7.78 -4.73 31.62
CA ASP A 233 -7.36 -3.41 31.14
C ASP A 233 -8.14 -2.30 31.86
N VAL A 234 -7.73 -1.05 31.62
CA VAL A 234 -8.43 0.12 32.16
C VAL A 234 -9.89 0.12 31.72
N GLY A 235 -10.81 0.31 32.66
CA GLY A 235 -12.26 0.25 32.42
C GLY A 235 -12.88 -1.14 32.59
N ASP A 236 -12.21 -2.03 33.33
CA ASP A 236 -12.67 -3.39 33.65
C ASP A 236 -13.00 -4.22 32.41
N GLU A 237 -12.17 -4.09 31.37
CA GLU A 237 -12.27 -4.87 30.14
C GLU A 237 -11.25 -6.01 30.12
N ILE A 238 -11.70 -7.19 29.70
CA ILE A 238 -10.83 -8.31 29.34
C ILE A 238 -10.71 -8.33 27.83
N LYS A 239 -9.47 -8.28 27.31
CA LYS A 239 -9.19 -8.40 25.87
C LYS A 239 -8.50 -9.74 25.62
N LEU A 240 -8.97 -10.50 24.65
CA LEU A 240 -8.37 -11.79 24.26
C LEU A 240 -6.85 -11.67 24.06
N GLY A 241 -6.43 -10.68 23.27
CA GLY A 241 -5.02 -10.40 23.02
C GLY A 241 -4.24 -10.08 24.29
N GLY A 242 -4.88 -9.46 25.29
CA GLY A 242 -4.27 -9.17 26.60
C GLY A 242 -3.92 -10.45 27.36
N ASN A 243 -4.87 -11.38 27.47
CA ASN A 243 -4.62 -12.70 28.09
C ASN A 243 -3.51 -13.44 27.34
N ALA A 244 -3.55 -13.39 26.01
CA ALA A 244 -2.61 -14.07 25.14
C ALA A 244 -1.18 -13.56 25.30
N VAL A 245 -0.95 -12.25 25.23
CA VAL A 245 0.41 -11.70 25.36
C VAL A 245 0.93 -11.76 26.80
N ALA A 246 0.06 -11.74 27.81
CA ALA A 246 0.45 -12.04 29.19
C ALA A 246 0.95 -13.49 29.33
N LEU A 247 0.23 -14.45 28.74
CA LEU A 247 0.67 -15.85 28.67
C LEU A 247 1.99 -16.00 27.91
N LEU A 248 2.17 -15.28 26.80
CA LEU A 248 3.45 -15.26 26.06
C LEU A 248 4.60 -14.73 26.90
N ALA A 249 4.42 -13.60 27.59
CA ALA A 249 5.44 -13.01 28.45
C ALA A 249 5.86 -13.96 29.58
N LEU A 250 4.90 -14.57 30.28
CA LEU A 250 5.19 -15.53 31.35
C LEU A 250 5.85 -16.82 30.80
N SER A 251 5.39 -17.32 29.66
CA SER A 251 5.99 -18.50 29.01
C SER A 251 7.44 -18.22 28.59
N LYS A 252 7.70 -17.04 28.01
CA LYS A 252 9.05 -16.63 27.63
C LYS A 252 9.93 -16.41 28.87
N TYR A 253 9.39 -15.87 29.96
CA TYR A 253 10.11 -15.75 31.23
C TYR A 253 10.55 -17.12 31.73
N SER A 254 9.63 -18.08 31.83
CA SER A 254 9.94 -19.43 32.31
C SER A 254 10.97 -20.15 31.42
N THR A 255 10.84 -20.07 30.10
CA THR A 255 11.78 -20.71 29.17
C THR A 255 13.19 -20.08 29.20
N THR A 256 13.29 -18.77 29.38
CA THR A 256 14.59 -18.06 29.34
C THR A 256 15.33 -18.06 30.67
N THR A 257 14.61 -18.16 31.79
CA THR A 257 15.18 -18.14 33.16
C THR A 257 15.24 -19.52 33.82
N GLY A 258 14.42 -20.47 33.37
CA GLY A 258 14.18 -21.74 34.07
C GLY A 258 13.21 -21.65 35.24
N ASP A 259 12.68 -20.46 35.54
CA ASP A 259 11.75 -20.24 36.66
C ASP A 259 10.33 -20.71 36.31
N GLN A 260 9.84 -21.70 37.05
CA GLN A 260 8.52 -22.30 36.86
C GLN A 260 7.46 -21.82 37.85
N THR A 261 7.76 -20.83 38.69
CA THR A 261 6.82 -20.31 39.71
C THR A 261 5.53 -19.76 39.11
N HIS A 262 5.54 -19.33 37.84
CA HIS A 262 4.36 -18.83 37.14
C HIS A 262 3.51 -19.90 36.43
N LEU A 263 3.95 -21.19 36.46
CA LEU A 263 3.16 -22.43 36.22
C LEU A 263 1.64 -22.25 36.39
N PRO A 264 1.20 -22.14 37.65
CA PRO A 264 -0.23 -22.12 37.97
C PRO A 264 -0.97 -20.91 37.37
N LEU A 265 -0.31 -19.76 37.22
CA LEU A 265 -0.94 -18.57 36.66
C LEU A 265 -1.10 -18.66 35.14
N MET A 266 -0.11 -19.24 34.45
CA MET A 266 -0.18 -19.50 33.01
C MET A 266 -1.30 -20.46 32.66
N GLU A 267 -1.48 -21.53 33.44
CA GLU A 267 -2.61 -22.45 33.34
C GLU A 267 -3.95 -21.69 33.42
N LYS A 268 -4.12 -20.84 34.44
CA LYS A 268 -5.36 -20.07 34.62
C LYS A 268 -5.62 -19.06 33.51
N LEU A 269 -4.58 -18.43 32.96
CA LEU A 269 -4.69 -17.55 31.80
C LEU A 269 -5.10 -18.33 30.55
N ALA A 270 -4.53 -19.52 30.33
CA ALA A 270 -4.89 -20.39 29.21
C ALA A 270 -6.34 -20.89 29.32
N LEU A 271 -6.80 -21.22 30.53
CA LEU A 271 -8.21 -21.51 30.80
C LEU A 271 -9.12 -20.30 30.47
N GLY A 272 -8.68 -19.08 30.77
CA GLY A 272 -9.37 -17.86 30.37
C GLY A 272 -9.46 -17.68 28.85
N ILE A 273 -8.38 -18.01 28.13
CA ILE A 273 -8.39 -18.01 26.65
C ILE A 273 -9.35 -19.07 26.11
N LEU A 274 -9.37 -20.29 26.68
CA LEU A 274 -10.31 -21.33 26.27
C LEU A 274 -11.77 -20.98 26.58
N TYR A 275 -12.03 -20.27 27.68
CA TYR A 275 -13.37 -19.75 27.98
C TYR A 275 -13.84 -18.77 26.89
N MET A 276 -12.89 -18.01 26.32
CA MET A 276 -13.16 -17.10 25.21
C MET A 276 -13.22 -17.81 23.84
N GLN A 277 -12.90 -19.10 23.75
CA GLN A 277 -12.98 -19.88 22.51
C GLN A 277 -14.32 -20.62 22.40
N ASP A 278 -14.99 -20.48 21.26
CA ASP A 278 -16.16 -21.31 20.94
C ASP A 278 -15.72 -22.75 20.67
N ARG A 279 -16.15 -23.67 21.54
CA ARG A 279 -15.72 -25.09 21.50
C ARG A 279 -16.14 -25.84 20.22
N ARG A 280 -17.14 -25.35 19.49
CA ARG A 280 -17.69 -26.01 18.29
C ARG A 280 -17.01 -25.51 17.02
N THR A 281 -16.75 -24.21 16.94
CA THR A 281 -16.28 -23.54 15.73
C THR A 281 -14.78 -23.24 15.75
N GLY A 282 -14.15 -23.18 16.93
CA GLY A 282 -12.75 -22.77 17.09
C GLY A 282 -12.52 -21.26 17.07
N SER A 283 -13.55 -20.45 16.78
CA SER A 283 -13.50 -18.98 16.81
C SER A 283 -13.37 -18.42 18.23
N PHE A 284 -12.92 -17.18 18.37
CA PHE A 284 -12.81 -16.53 19.68
C PHE A 284 -13.75 -15.33 19.84
N ASN A 285 -14.15 -15.08 21.09
CA ASN A 285 -14.72 -13.81 21.55
C ASN A 285 -13.59 -12.87 21.95
N HIS A 286 -13.66 -11.59 21.56
CA HIS A 286 -12.51 -10.68 21.68
C HIS A 286 -12.52 -9.86 22.97
N VAL A 287 -13.69 -9.46 23.48
CA VAL A 287 -13.78 -8.56 24.65
C VAL A 287 -14.90 -9.01 25.58
N LEU A 288 -14.57 -9.15 26.88
CA LEU A 288 -15.51 -9.41 27.97
C LEU A 288 -15.49 -8.27 28.99
N HIS A 289 -16.55 -8.16 29.78
CA HIS A 289 -16.58 -7.36 31.01
C HIS A 289 -15.95 -8.13 32.18
N PHE A 290 -15.20 -7.45 33.04
CA PHE A 290 -14.78 -7.97 34.34
C PHE A 290 -15.63 -7.32 35.45
N PRO A 291 -16.04 -8.04 36.52
CA PRO A 291 -15.83 -9.47 36.78
C PRO A 291 -16.92 -10.38 36.17
N SER A 292 -17.95 -9.82 35.50
CA SER A 292 -19.12 -10.60 35.08
C SER A 292 -18.85 -11.62 33.98
N LEU A 293 -17.75 -11.47 33.24
CA LEU A 293 -17.38 -12.26 32.05
C LEU A 293 -18.40 -12.20 30.91
N GLU A 294 -19.36 -11.29 30.99
CA GLU A 294 -20.33 -11.05 29.93
C GLU A 294 -19.63 -10.53 28.67
N MET A 295 -20.05 -11.02 27.51
CA MET A 295 -19.49 -10.62 26.23
C MET A 295 -19.79 -9.15 25.94
N LYS A 296 -18.74 -8.34 25.83
CA LYS A 296 -18.83 -6.94 25.41
C LYS A 296 -18.75 -6.78 23.90
N THR A 297 -17.85 -7.52 23.26
CA THR A 297 -17.63 -7.43 21.81
C THR A 297 -17.11 -8.77 21.30
N ALA A 298 -17.88 -9.41 20.42
CA ALA A 298 -17.50 -10.68 19.80
C ALA A 298 -16.21 -10.55 18.98
N PHE A 299 -16.09 -9.51 18.15
CA PHE A 299 -14.91 -9.27 17.31
C PHE A 299 -14.39 -7.84 17.43
N ARG A 300 -13.08 -7.69 17.71
CA ARG A 300 -12.42 -6.38 17.82
C ARG A 300 -11.33 -6.17 16.77
N THR A 301 -10.48 -7.18 16.59
CA THR A 301 -9.33 -7.13 15.67
C THR A 301 -8.78 -8.53 15.48
N ILE A 302 -8.45 -8.89 14.24
CA ILE A 302 -7.97 -10.22 13.86
C ILE A 302 -6.71 -10.67 14.64
N TYR A 303 -5.84 -9.71 14.99
CA TYR A 303 -4.59 -9.96 15.72
C TYR A 303 -4.76 -10.75 17.03
N TYR A 304 -5.89 -10.56 17.73
CA TYR A 304 -6.11 -11.20 19.03
C TYR A 304 -6.19 -12.73 18.94
N GLU A 305 -6.74 -13.25 17.84
CA GLU A 305 -6.89 -14.69 17.66
C GLU A 305 -5.53 -15.34 17.37
N GLY A 306 -4.69 -14.69 16.57
CA GLY A 306 -3.31 -15.11 16.33
C GLY A 306 -2.46 -15.07 17.59
N GLU A 307 -2.57 -14.01 18.40
CA GLU A 307 -1.92 -13.90 19.71
C GLU A 307 -2.35 -15.05 20.63
N ALA A 308 -3.65 -15.32 20.74
CA ALA A 308 -4.21 -16.36 21.60
C ALA A 308 -3.71 -17.75 21.22
N ALA A 309 -3.80 -18.11 19.94
CA ALA A 309 -3.28 -19.39 19.45
C ALA A 309 -1.77 -19.50 19.70
N PHE A 310 -1.00 -18.43 19.50
CA PHE A 310 0.44 -18.43 19.77
C PHE A 310 0.77 -18.61 21.26
N GLY A 311 0.03 -17.93 22.15
CA GLY A 311 0.17 -18.06 23.61
C GLY A 311 -0.05 -19.50 24.08
N LEU A 312 -1.12 -20.14 23.61
CA LEU A 312 -1.42 -21.54 23.92
C LEU A 312 -0.33 -22.48 23.39
N MET A 313 0.17 -22.25 22.18
CA MET A 313 1.26 -23.03 21.59
C MET A 313 2.55 -22.92 22.41
N ARG A 314 2.87 -21.75 22.95
CA ARG A 314 4.04 -21.58 23.85
C ARG A 314 3.86 -22.27 25.19
N LEU A 315 2.66 -22.27 25.76
CA LEU A 315 2.38 -23.02 26.98
C LEU A 315 2.47 -24.54 26.75
N TYR A 316 1.98 -25.03 25.61
CA TYR A 316 2.13 -26.43 25.22
C TYR A 316 3.60 -26.85 25.15
N ASP A 317 4.48 -25.98 24.65
CA ASP A 317 5.90 -26.28 24.58
C ASP A 317 6.56 -26.55 25.94
N ILE A 318 6.00 -25.96 26.99
CA ILE A 318 6.48 -26.11 28.36
C ILE A 318 5.79 -27.29 29.05
N THR A 319 4.46 -27.38 28.95
CA THR A 319 3.64 -28.30 29.74
C THR A 319 3.41 -29.65 29.07
N ARG A 320 3.46 -29.69 27.73
CA ARG A 320 3.05 -30.82 26.89
C ARG A 320 1.61 -31.29 27.11
N ASP A 321 0.76 -30.44 27.70
CA ASP A 321 -0.65 -30.74 27.91
C ASP A 321 -1.43 -30.65 26.59
N PRO A 322 -2.06 -31.74 26.11
CA PRO A 322 -2.72 -31.78 24.81
C PRO A 322 -3.87 -30.78 24.67
N ARG A 323 -4.49 -30.33 25.77
CA ARG A 323 -5.61 -29.36 25.73
C ARG A 323 -5.26 -28.10 24.94
N TRP A 324 -4.02 -27.62 25.08
CA TRP A 324 -3.56 -26.39 24.43
C TRP A 324 -3.33 -26.59 22.94
N LEU A 325 -2.74 -27.74 22.56
CA LEU A 325 -2.53 -28.06 21.16
C LEU A 325 -3.86 -28.29 20.44
N ASP A 326 -4.78 -29.03 21.04
CA ASP A 326 -6.12 -29.28 20.48
C ASP A 326 -6.89 -27.97 20.25
N ALA A 327 -6.76 -27.01 21.17
CA ALA A 327 -7.37 -25.69 21.03
C ALA A 327 -6.75 -24.87 19.88
N VAL A 328 -5.44 -24.96 19.69
CA VAL A 328 -4.73 -24.33 18.57
C VAL A 328 -5.12 -24.97 17.23
N GLU A 329 -5.21 -26.30 17.16
CA GLU A 329 -5.65 -26.99 15.94
C GLU A 329 -7.07 -26.57 15.54
N LYS A 330 -8.00 -26.51 16.49
CA LYS A 330 -9.36 -25.98 16.26
C LYS A 330 -9.38 -24.53 15.80
N ALA A 331 -8.53 -23.69 16.39
CA ALA A 331 -8.40 -22.30 15.95
C ALA A 331 -7.88 -22.23 14.50
N PHE A 332 -6.90 -23.06 14.13
CA PHE A 332 -6.39 -23.10 12.76
C PHE A 332 -7.39 -23.68 11.75
N ASP A 333 -8.22 -24.65 12.14
CA ASP A 333 -9.34 -25.12 11.32
C ASP A 333 -10.26 -23.94 10.96
N HIS A 334 -10.60 -23.12 11.96
CA HIS A 334 -11.37 -21.90 11.77
C HIS A 334 -10.64 -20.89 10.86
N PHE A 335 -9.36 -20.62 11.13
CA PHE A 335 -8.56 -19.64 10.39
C PHE A 335 -8.40 -20.02 8.92
N ILE A 336 -8.22 -21.30 8.62
CA ILE A 336 -8.13 -21.83 7.26
C ILE A 336 -9.49 -21.69 6.58
N ALA A 337 -10.58 -22.10 7.23
CA ALA A 337 -11.94 -21.99 6.67
C ALA A 337 -12.33 -20.54 6.35
N GLN A 338 -11.92 -19.58 7.17
CA GLN A 338 -12.20 -18.15 6.99
C GLN A 338 -11.14 -17.41 6.16
N ASN A 339 -10.13 -18.10 5.63
CA ASN A 339 -9.03 -17.50 4.86
C ASN A 339 -8.30 -16.37 5.61
N HIS A 340 -8.05 -16.51 6.91
CA HIS A 340 -7.41 -15.48 7.74
C HIS A 340 -6.02 -15.06 7.24
N TRP A 341 -5.34 -15.91 6.46
CA TRP A 341 -4.08 -15.59 5.78
C TRP A 341 -4.16 -14.32 4.90
N ARG A 342 -5.36 -13.90 4.46
CA ARG A 342 -5.56 -12.64 3.70
C ARG A 342 -5.24 -11.38 4.50
N HIS A 343 -5.17 -11.48 5.83
CA HIS A 343 -4.85 -10.35 6.70
C HIS A 343 -3.34 -10.11 6.86
N HIS A 344 -2.49 -11.01 6.38
CA HIS A 344 -1.02 -10.88 6.43
C HIS A 344 -0.49 -10.63 7.85
N ASP A 345 -0.99 -11.43 8.81
CA ASP A 345 -0.70 -11.23 10.23
C ASP A 345 0.57 -11.99 10.67
N HIS A 346 1.52 -11.26 11.23
CA HIS A 346 2.71 -11.81 11.88
C HIS A 346 2.42 -12.78 13.04
N TRP A 347 1.37 -12.58 13.86
CA TRP A 347 1.05 -13.48 14.98
C TRP A 347 0.60 -14.85 14.49
N LEU A 348 -0.21 -14.89 13.43
CA LEU A 348 -0.56 -16.14 12.75
C LEU A 348 0.67 -16.83 12.17
N SER A 349 1.62 -16.07 11.60
CA SER A 349 2.90 -16.63 11.13
C SER A 349 3.76 -17.19 12.27
N TYR A 350 3.81 -16.53 13.43
CA TYR A 350 4.50 -17.07 14.60
C TYR A 350 3.86 -18.38 15.09
N CYS A 351 2.54 -18.40 15.20
CA CYS A 351 1.83 -19.59 15.67
C CYS A 351 1.97 -20.76 14.70
N VAL A 352 1.70 -20.57 13.40
CA VAL A 352 1.78 -21.65 12.40
C VAL A 352 3.20 -22.23 12.28
N ASN A 353 4.20 -21.38 12.50
CA ASN A 353 5.60 -21.79 12.53
C ASN A 353 5.90 -22.75 13.71
N GLU A 354 5.30 -22.55 14.87
CA GLU A 354 5.42 -23.51 15.99
C GLU A 354 4.51 -24.72 15.80
N LEU A 355 3.26 -24.53 15.36
CA LEU A 355 2.31 -25.61 15.10
C LEU A 355 2.88 -26.67 14.16
N THR A 356 3.50 -26.23 13.05
CA THR A 356 4.13 -27.14 12.08
C THR A 356 5.28 -27.99 12.64
N ARG A 357 5.84 -27.66 13.82
CA ARG A 357 6.85 -28.49 14.50
C ARG A 357 6.22 -29.68 15.21
N HIS A 358 4.98 -29.54 15.68
CA HIS A 358 4.25 -30.57 16.43
C HIS A 358 3.21 -31.30 15.58
N ARG A 359 2.73 -30.64 14.52
CA ARG A 359 1.74 -31.12 13.55
C ARG A 359 2.21 -30.74 12.13
N PRO A 360 3.13 -31.51 11.51
CA PRO A 360 3.70 -31.18 10.21
C PRO A 360 2.73 -31.53 9.06
N GLU A 361 1.51 -30.99 9.10
CA GLU A 361 0.49 -31.20 8.09
C GLU A 361 0.59 -30.17 6.95
N GLU A 362 0.40 -30.63 5.71
CA GLU A 362 0.52 -29.80 4.50
C GLU A 362 -0.35 -28.52 4.56
N ARG A 363 -1.56 -28.62 5.13
CA ARG A 363 -2.50 -27.50 5.24
C ARG A 363 -1.96 -26.31 6.04
N TYR A 364 -1.18 -26.56 7.09
CA TYR A 364 -0.59 -25.50 7.91
C TYR A 364 0.58 -24.82 7.19
N PHE A 365 1.39 -25.59 6.46
CA PHE A 365 2.43 -25.01 5.60
C PHE A 365 1.84 -24.14 4.49
N ILE A 366 0.77 -24.62 3.83
CA ILE A 366 0.05 -23.85 2.81
C ILE A 366 -0.48 -22.54 3.39
N PHE A 367 -1.15 -22.58 4.55
CA PHE A 367 -1.67 -21.40 5.22
C PHE A 367 -0.57 -20.37 5.50
N GLY A 368 0.57 -20.81 6.05
CA GLY A 368 1.68 -19.92 6.36
C GLY A 368 2.34 -19.31 5.11
N LEU A 369 2.42 -20.04 4.00
CA LEU A 369 2.87 -19.50 2.72
C LEU A 369 1.89 -18.48 2.14
N GLN A 370 0.58 -18.77 2.17
CA GLN A 370 -0.47 -17.87 1.70
C GLN A 370 -0.48 -16.55 2.47
N ASN A 371 -0.13 -16.58 3.76
CA ASN A 371 -0.07 -15.38 4.60
C ASN A 371 0.96 -14.35 4.12
N VAL A 372 1.92 -14.71 3.25
CA VAL A 372 2.96 -13.80 2.76
C VAL A 372 3.08 -13.71 1.24
N ALA A 373 2.75 -14.77 0.48
CA ALA A 373 3.05 -14.86 -0.95
C ALA A 373 2.44 -13.70 -1.78
N GLY A 374 1.20 -13.31 -1.50
CA GLY A 374 0.52 -12.20 -2.17
C GLY A 374 0.91 -10.80 -1.66
N HIS A 375 1.83 -10.69 -0.70
CA HIS A 375 2.12 -9.44 0.02
C HIS A 375 3.51 -8.86 -0.23
N LEU A 376 4.35 -9.54 -1.02
CA LEU A 376 5.77 -9.17 -1.21
C LEU A 376 5.95 -7.77 -1.83
N ASP A 377 5.12 -7.43 -2.81
CA ASP A 377 5.15 -6.11 -3.44
C ASP A 377 4.77 -4.99 -2.46
N PHE A 378 3.76 -5.23 -1.62
CA PHE A 378 3.40 -4.30 -0.56
C PHE A 378 4.57 -4.09 0.39
N VAL A 379 5.21 -5.17 0.85
CA VAL A 379 6.40 -5.11 1.73
C VAL A 379 7.52 -4.31 1.08
N ARG A 380 7.79 -4.50 -0.22
CA ARG A 380 8.85 -3.78 -0.94
C ARG A 380 8.51 -2.31 -1.17
N GLN A 381 7.28 -1.99 -1.53
CA GLN A 381 6.88 -0.64 -1.94
C GLN A 381 6.45 0.25 -0.75
N ARG A 382 6.31 -0.33 0.45
CA ARG A 382 5.86 0.40 1.63
C ARG A 382 6.85 1.48 2.06
N ILE A 383 6.44 2.74 1.90
CA ILE A 383 7.21 3.93 2.31
C ILE A 383 7.18 4.21 3.82
N THR A 384 6.28 3.60 4.59
CA THR A 384 6.38 3.67 6.06
C THR A 384 7.22 2.53 6.57
N THR A 385 7.83 2.70 7.73
CA THR A 385 8.62 1.65 8.38
C THR A 385 7.79 0.40 8.63
N PHE A 386 6.65 0.53 9.32
CA PHE A 386 5.70 -0.56 9.58
C PHE A 386 6.42 -1.81 10.16
N PRO A 387 6.85 -1.76 11.44
CA PRO A 387 7.81 -2.71 12.00
C PRO A 387 7.38 -4.18 11.93
N THR A 388 6.09 -4.46 12.08
CA THR A 388 5.55 -5.83 12.03
C THR A 388 5.74 -6.54 10.69
N LEU A 389 6.06 -5.82 9.60
CA LEU A 389 6.42 -6.46 8.34
C LEU A 389 7.72 -7.24 8.45
N LEU A 390 8.71 -6.78 9.22
CA LEU A 390 9.93 -7.56 9.42
C LEU A 390 9.63 -8.81 10.25
N GLU A 391 8.81 -8.71 11.29
CA GLU A 391 8.35 -9.85 12.08
C GLU A 391 7.65 -10.90 11.20
N LEU A 392 6.71 -10.47 10.35
CA LEU A 392 6.02 -11.32 9.37
C LEU A 392 7.01 -12.05 8.44
N MET A 393 7.92 -11.29 7.83
CA MET A 393 8.91 -11.86 6.91
C MET A 393 9.85 -12.81 7.62
N MET A 394 10.23 -12.52 8.86
CA MET A 394 11.13 -13.40 9.61
C MET A 394 10.46 -14.70 10.04
N ALA A 395 9.20 -14.65 10.46
CA ALA A 395 8.41 -15.84 10.77
C ALA A 395 8.17 -16.70 9.52
N ALA A 396 7.80 -16.08 8.40
CA ALA A 396 7.65 -16.77 7.11
C ALA A 396 8.95 -17.40 6.63
N ARG A 397 10.11 -16.74 6.80
CA ARG A 397 11.42 -17.28 6.46
C ARG A 397 11.70 -18.56 7.25
N SER A 398 11.37 -18.61 8.54
CA SER A 398 11.47 -19.84 9.35
C SER A 398 10.64 -20.99 8.80
N LEU A 399 9.40 -20.71 8.40
CA LEU A 399 8.52 -21.71 7.79
C LEU A 399 9.09 -22.22 6.46
N ILE A 400 9.58 -21.32 5.60
CA ILE A 400 10.17 -21.67 4.31
C ILE A 400 11.43 -22.54 4.49
N SER A 401 12.32 -22.16 5.42
CA SER A 401 13.48 -23.00 5.77
C SER A 401 13.03 -24.40 6.21
N ARG A 402 12.01 -24.48 7.07
CA ARG A 402 11.48 -25.77 7.55
C ARG A 402 10.91 -26.61 6.41
N ILE A 403 10.19 -26.02 5.45
CA ILE A 403 9.72 -26.75 4.27
C ILE A 403 10.89 -27.40 3.52
N GLY A 404 12.03 -26.69 3.42
CA GLY A 404 13.25 -27.24 2.84
C GLY A 404 13.82 -28.46 3.58
N ASP A 405 13.55 -28.57 4.89
CA ASP A 405 13.97 -29.71 5.72
C ASP A 405 13.03 -30.92 5.61
N PHE A 406 11.87 -30.77 4.95
CA PHE A 406 10.89 -31.84 4.71
C PHE A 406 10.82 -32.20 3.21
N PRO A 407 11.55 -33.24 2.74
CA PRO A 407 11.61 -33.59 1.32
C PRO A 407 10.25 -33.79 0.65
N GLN A 408 9.26 -34.30 1.39
CA GLN A 408 7.89 -34.51 0.94
C GLN A 408 7.05 -33.23 0.80
N MET A 409 7.52 -32.10 1.34
CA MET A 409 6.83 -30.79 1.31
C MET A 409 7.51 -29.80 0.35
N THR A 410 8.67 -30.13 -0.22
CA THR A 410 9.46 -29.23 -1.08
C THR A 410 8.66 -28.69 -2.28
N HIS A 411 7.64 -29.41 -2.76
CA HIS A 411 6.75 -28.93 -3.83
C HIS A 411 6.01 -27.64 -3.45
N LEU A 412 5.75 -27.40 -2.16
CA LEU A 412 5.09 -26.21 -1.66
C LEU A 412 5.89 -24.93 -1.90
N LEU A 413 7.23 -25.02 -2.00
CA LEU A 413 8.08 -23.85 -2.27
C LEU A 413 7.73 -23.18 -3.60
N ARG A 414 7.14 -23.90 -4.56
CA ARG A 414 6.66 -23.33 -5.84
C ARG A 414 5.50 -22.35 -5.69
N ARG A 415 4.87 -22.27 -4.51
CA ARG A 415 3.77 -21.35 -4.21
C ARG A 415 4.24 -19.93 -3.87
N ILE A 416 5.54 -19.70 -3.76
CA ILE A 416 6.11 -18.40 -3.43
C ILE A 416 7.37 -18.14 -4.26
N ASP A 417 7.54 -16.90 -4.72
CA ASP A 417 8.79 -16.46 -5.34
C ASP A 417 9.83 -16.20 -4.23
N LEU A 418 10.75 -17.16 -4.06
CA LEU A 418 11.78 -17.08 -3.02
C LEU A 418 12.81 -15.97 -3.27
N VAL A 419 13.03 -15.57 -4.53
CA VAL A 419 13.93 -14.46 -4.85
C VAL A 419 13.27 -13.15 -4.44
N ALA A 420 12.04 -12.92 -4.89
CA ALA A 420 11.27 -11.73 -4.50
C ALA A 420 11.07 -11.65 -2.98
N PHE A 421 10.83 -12.79 -2.32
CA PHE A 421 10.73 -12.87 -0.86
C PHE A 421 12.04 -12.43 -0.18
N SER A 422 13.17 -12.97 -0.62
CA SER A 422 14.48 -12.64 -0.06
C SER A 422 14.80 -11.15 -0.25
N GLU A 423 14.53 -10.58 -1.43
CA GLU A 423 14.72 -9.16 -1.69
C GLU A 423 13.82 -8.28 -0.80
N ALA A 424 12.55 -8.65 -0.65
CA ALA A 424 11.60 -7.91 0.18
C ALA A 424 12.00 -7.93 1.66
N LEU A 425 12.48 -9.08 2.17
CA LEU A 425 12.96 -9.23 3.55
C LEU A 425 14.15 -8.31 3.82
N GLU A 426 15.17 -8.39 2.98
CA GLU A 426 16.41 -7.61 3.09
C GLU A 426 16.14 -6.10 2.99
N PHE A 427 15.32 -5.71 2.01
CA PHE A 427 14.88 -4.33 1.86
C PHE A 427 14.16 -3.84 3.12
N ARG A 428 13.25 -4.65 3.67
CA ARG A 428 12.46 -4.26 4.84
C ARG A 428 13.33 -4.08 6.09
N ALA A 429 14.25 -5.00 6.34
CA ALA A 429 15.20 -4.90 7.45
C ALA A 429 16.01 -3.59 7.39
N ARG A 430 16.57 -3.27 6.22
CA ARG A 430 17.32 -2.01 6.00
C ARG A 430 16.42 -0.77 6.13
N TYR A 431 15.19 -0.84 5.62
CA TYR A 431 14.27 0.30 5.64
C TYR A 431 13.83 0.69 7.06
N LEU A 432 13.73 -0.27 7.99
CA LEU A 432 13.36 0.01 9.38
C LEU A 432 14.35 0.91 10.12
N LEU A 433 15.60 1.04 9.65
CA LEU A 433 16.58 2.00 10.20
C LEU A 433 16.10 3.46 10.13
N ASN A 434 15.12 3.78 9.27
CA ASN A 434 14.46 5.08 9.20
C ASN A 434 13.47 5.37 10.34
N GLY A 435 13.24 4.38 11.20
CA GLY A 435 12.46 4.52 12.42
C GLY A 435 13.32 4.55 13.68
N PHE A 436 14.66 4.57 13.59
CA PHE A 436 15.52 4.58 14.77
C PHE A 436 15.95 6.01 15.14
N PHE A 437 15.88 6.34 16.42
CA PHE A 437 16.38 7.60 16.96
C PHE A 437 17.90 7.57 17.09
N TRP A 438 18.56 7.67 15.93
CA TRP A 438 19.98 7.95 15.86
C TRP A 438 20.31 9.27 16.60
N PRO A 439 21.47 9.37 17.26
CA PRO A 439 21.94 10.61 17.88
C PRO A 439 21.81 11.85 16.97
N GLU A 440 22.22 11.74 15.70
CA GLU A 440 22.15 12.81 14.70
C GLU A 440 20.72 13.24 14.30
N THR A 441 19.70 12.46 14.69
CA THR A 441 18.28 12.79 14.53
C THR A 441 17.68 13.25 15.85
N ALA A 442 17.96 12.53 16.94
CA ALA A 442 17.45 12.80 18.27
C ALA A 442 17.84 14.19 18.78
N MET A 443 19.04 14.68 18.41
CA MET A 443 19.58 15.97 18.87
C MET A 443 18.69 17.19 18.55
N PHE A 444 17.79 17.09 17.58
CA PHE A 444 16.88 18.17 17.19
C PHE A 444 15.57 18.21 17.99
N PHE A 445 15.26 17.15 18.72
CA PHE A 445 14.06 17.06 19.54
C PHE A 445 14.27 17.72 20.89
N ARG A 446 13.17 18.15 21.52
CA ARG A 446 13.21 18.97 22.75
C ARG A 446 14.01 18.35 23.91
N THR A 447 14.04 17.02 24.01
CA THR A 447 14.83 16.31 25.02
C THR A 447 15.51 15.09 24.39
N PRO A 448 16.68 15.26 23.76
CA PRO A 448 17.30 14.21 22.96
C PRO A 448 17.61 12.93 23.73
N ASN A 449 18.14 13.07 24.95
CA ASN A 449 18.49 11.93 25.83
C ASN A 449 17.28 11.05 26.18
N ARG A 450 16.06 11.58 26.09
CA ARG A 450 14.84 10.83 26.38
C ARG A 450 14.51 9.84 25.28
N VAL A 451 14.85 10.13 24.03
CA VAL A 451 14.43 9.34 22.86
C VAL A 451 15.57 8.68 22.11
N ALA A 452 16.81 9.15 22.28
CA ALA A 452 17.99 8.57 21.65
C ALA A 452 18.12 7.07 21.97
N GLY A 453 18.40 6.27 20.94
CA GLY A 453 18.48 4.82 21.06
C GLY A 453 17.13 4.08 21.04
N SER A 454 16.02 4.81 20.90
CA SER A 454 14.68 4.22 20.74
C SER A 454 14.27 4.09 19.27
N PHE A 455 13.08 3.53 19.04
CA PHE A 455 12.40 3.54 17.74
C PHE A 455 11.16 4.45 17.77
N PHE A 456 10.72 4.90 16.59
CA PHE A 456 9.61 5.83 16.44
C PHE A 456 8.77 5.59 15.19
N ILE A 457 7.51 6.03 15.24
CA ILE A 457 6.62 6.06 14.09
C ILE A 457 6.61 7.44 13.46
N ARG A 458 7.34 7.62 12.36
CA ARG A 458 7.55 8.90 11.68
C ARG A 458 6.24 9.64 11.37
N HIS A 459 5.28 8.97 10.73
CA HIS A 459 3.99 9.57 10.35
C HIS A 459 3.06 9.86 11.53
N HIS A 460 3.37 9.43 12.76
CA HIS A 460 2.65 9.81 13.98
C HIS A 460 3.42 10.89 14.75
N ALA A 461 3.98 11.88 14.05
CA ALA A 461 4.80 12.93 14.65
C ALA A 461 5.97 12.38 15.48
N PHE A 462 6.66 11.37 14.93
CA PHE A 462 7.80 10.70 15.58
C PHE A 462 7.46 10.12 16.95
N ARG A 463 6.18 9.74 17.18
CA ARG A 463 5.74 9.12 18.43
C ARG A 463 6.66 7.96 18.81
N VAL A 464 7.02 7.91 20.08
CA VAL A 464 7.67 6.77 20.72
C VAL A 464 6.69 6.22 21.73
N ARG A 465 6.21 5.00 21.50
CA ARG A 465 5.35 4.27 22.43
C ARG A 465 5.99 2.91 22.67
N ILE A 466 5.81 2.33 23.85
CA ILE A 466 6.48 1.07 24.20
C ILE A 466 6.22 -0.05 23.17
N ASP A 467 5.00 -0.13 22.64
CA ASP A 467 4.59 -1.09 21.61
C ASP A 467 5.06 -0.70 20.20
N ASP A 468 5.30 0.59 19.94
CA ASP A 468 6.00 0.95 18.70
C ASP A 468 7.41 0.34 18.75
N VAL A 469 8.12 0.47 19.88
CA VAL A 469 9.50 0.00 20.06
C VAL A 469 9.59 -1.52 20.11
N GLU A 470 8.63 -2.20 20.76
CA GLU A 470 8.60 -3.66 20.89
C GLU A 470 8.66 -4.36 19.52
N HIS A 471 7.87 -3.92 18.55
CA HIS A 471 7.79 -4.54 17.23
C HIS A 471 9.08 -4.37 16.41
N TYR A 472 9.76 -3.22 16.52
CA TYR A 472 11.10 -3.09 15.92
C TYR A 472 12.09 -4.03 16.60
N LEU A 473 12.05 -4.10 17.93
CA LEU A 473 12.97 -4.91 18.72
C LEU A 473 12.83 -6.40 18.38
N SER A 474 11.63 -6.96 18.43
CA SER A 474 11.35 -8.36 18.06
C SER A 474 11.74 -8.66 16.62
N GLY A 475 11.45 -7.76 15.68
CA GLY A 475 11.87 -7.89 14.28
C GLY A 475 13.40 -7.94 14.10
N PHE A 476 14.15 -7.05 14.77
CA PHE A 476 15.61 -7.04 14.71
C PHE A 476 16.26 -8.21 15.45
N ILE A 477 15.68 -8.71 16.56
CA ILE A 477 16.14 -9.93 17.23
C ILE A 477 15.97 -11.14 16.30
N ALA A 478 14.82 -11.25 15.62
CA ALA A 478 14.61 -12.33 14.66
C ALA A 478 15.56 -12.22 13.46
N TYR A 479 15.82 -11.00 12.97
CA TYR A 479 16.79 -10.75 11.90
C TYR A 479 18.23 -11.06 12.32
N ARG A 480 18.63 -10.72 13.56
CA ARG A 480 19.92 -11.08 14.16
C ARG A 480 20.17 -12.58 14.08
N ASN A 481 19.18 -13.37 14.50
CA ASN A 481 19.27 -14.83 14.46
C ASN A 481 19.37 -15.33 13.00
N TYR A 482 18.66 -14.67 12.08
CA TYR A 482 18.76 -14.98 10.66
C TYR A 482 20.13 -14.70 10.05
N LEU A 483 20.87 -13.68 10.49
CA LEU A 483 22.20 -13.40 9.95
C LEU A 483 23.15 -14.61 10.03
N GLN A 484 23.00 -15.46 11.05
CA GLN A 484 23.74 -16.71 11.19
C GLN A 484 23.26 -17.80 10.22
N LEU A 485 21.97 -17.81 9.89
CA LEU A 485 21.30 -18.78 9.01
C LEU A 485 21.27 -18.34 7.53
N ARG A 486 21.65 -17.09 7.27
CA ARG A 486 21.53 -16.41 5.97
C ARG A 486 22.21 -17.18 4.83
N PRO A 487 23.43 -17.73 4.97
CA PRO A 487 24.06 -18.50 3.88
C PRO A 487 23.23 -19.74 3.48
N GLY A 488 22.66 -20.45 4.46
CA GLY A 488 21.81 -21.62 4.21
C GLY A 488 20.52 -21.24 3.49
N PHE A 489 19.88 -20.16 3.92
CA PHE A 489 18.67 -19.65 3.26
C PHE A 489 18.96 -19.17 1.83
N GLN A 490 20.06 -18.45 1.60
CA GLN A 490 20.48 -18.03 0.26
C GLN A 490 20.75 -19.23 -0.66
N SER A 491 21.31 -20.31 -0.11
CA SER A 491 21.51 -21.57 -0.83
C SER A 491 20.18 -22.21 -1.24
N LEU A 492 19.18 -22.22 -0.34
CA LEU A 492 17.82 -22.68 -0.64
C LEU A 492 17.17 -21.85 -1.76
N VAL A 493 17.28 -20.51 -1.69
CA VAL A 493 16.77 -19.60 -2.73
C VAL A 493 17.44 -19.88 -4.08
N ALA A 494 18.78 -20.05 -4.09
CA ALA A 494 19.54 -20.33 -5.31
C ALA A 494 19.22 -21.70 -5.91
N GLN A 495 19.04 -22.73 -5.08
CA GLN A 495 18.60 -24.05 -5.52
C GLN A 495 17.20 -23.99 -6.12
N HIS A 496 16.24 -23.37 -5.43
CA HIS A 496 14.88 -23.21 -5.92
C HIS A 496 14.81 -22.45 -7.25
N SER A 497 15.62 -21.40 -7.41
CA SER A 497 15.72 -20.65 -8.67
C SER A 497 16.24 -21.51 -9.83
N ARG A 498 17.19 -22.42 -9.57
CA ARG A 498 17.68 -23.39 -10.55
C ARG A 498 16.62 -24.44 -10.90
N ASP A 499 15.99 -25.05 -9.89
CA ASP A 499 14.99 -26.10 -10.07
C ASP A 499 13.72 -25.60 -10.80
N THR A 500 13.48 -24.29 -10.80
CA THR A 500 12.37 -23.64 -11.50
C THR A 500 12.76 -23.07 -12.87
N ALA A 501 14.05 -23.12 -13.22
CA ALA A 501 14.54 -22.81 -14.56
C ALA A 501 14.33 -23.97 -15.55
N ASP A 502 14.31 -25.22 -15.07
CA ASP A 502 14.21 -26.47 -15.87
C ASP A 502 12.78 -26.89 -16.29
N GLY A 503 11.87 -25.94 -16.54
CA GLY A 503 10.72 -26.19 -17.44
C GLY A 503 9.36 -26.57 -16.84
N ARG A 504 8.99 -26.11 -15.63
CA ARG A 504 7.57 -26.01 -15.22
C ARG A 504 7.24 -24.57 -14.81
N PRO A 505 6.14 -23.97 -15.30
CA PRO A 505 5.92 -22.54 -15.17
C PRO A 505 5.63 -22.16 -13.71
N LEU A 506 6.54 -21.36 -13.14
CA LEU A 506 6.15 -20.39 -12.13
C LEU A 506 5.35 -19.28 -12.82
N LEU A 507 4.42 -18.67 -12.09
CA LEU A 507 3.95 -17.30 -12.35
C LEU A 507 5.17 -16.37 -12.28
N ARG A 508 5.93 -16.32 -13.37
CA ARG A 508 7.12 -15.49 -13.50
C ARG A 508 6.67 -14.05 -13.62
N THR A 509 7.09 -13.21 -12.69
CA THR A 509 7.23 -11.77 -12.95
C THR A 509 8.66 -11.58 -13.47
N PRO A 510 8.90 -11.34 -14.78
CA PRO A 510 10.25 -11.29 -15.30
C PRO A 510 10.89 -9.93 -14.95
N THR A 511 11.92 -9.94 -14.11
CA THR A 511 12.95 -8.89 -14.07
C THR A 511 14.16 -9.32 -14.90
N ALA A 512 13.95 -9.74 -16.15
CA ALA A 512 15.04 -9.90 -17.11
C ALA A 512 15.44 -8.52 -17.64
N ALA A 513 16.74 -8.28 -17.82
CA ALA A 513 17.26 -7.13 -18.55
C ALA A 513 16.57 -6.97 -19.91
N ILE A 514 16.06 -5.77 -20.21
CA ILE A 514 15.27 -5.47 -21.43
C ILE A 514 16.13 -4.78 -22.51
N TRP A 515 17.17 -4.09 -22.07
CA TRP A 515 18.00 -3.21 -22.88
C TRP A 515 19.47 -3.45 -22.62
N ASN A 516 20.28 -3.27 -23.66
CA ASN A 516 21.75 -3.16 -23.58
C ASN A 516 22.19 -1.88 -24.32
N SER A 517 23.48 -1.53 -24.23
CA SER A 517 23.98 -0.26 -24.75
C SER A 517 23.78 -0.08 -26.26
N SER A 518 23.90 -1.16 -27.05
CA SER A 518 23.73 -1.12 -28.51
C SER A 518 22.27 -0.96 -28.90
N THR A 519 21.36 -1.74 -28.32
CA THR A 519 19.91 -1.69 -28.63
C THR A 519 19.28 -0.34 -28.27
N VAL A 520 19.74 0.32 -27.21
CA VAL A 520 19.26 1.66 -26.85
C VAL A 520 19.73 2.70 -27.85
N ALA A 521 21.00 2.66 -28.26
CA ALA A 521 21.54 3.58 -29.27
C ALA A 521 20.87 3.36 -30.64
N GLU A 522 20.71 2.10 -31.07
CA GLU A 522 20.01 1.74 -32.31
C GLU A 522 18.55 2.23 -32.30
N ALA A 523 17.81 1.96 -31.22
CA ALA A 523 16.40 2.34 -31.12
C ALA A 523 16.19 3.86 -31.17
N THR A 524 17.10 4.63 -30.57
CA THR A 524 16.97 6.09 -30.44
C THR A 524 17.67 6.87 -31.55
N GLY A 525 18.61 6.25 -32.26
CA GLY A 525 19.59 6.95 -33.10
C GLY A 525 20.55 7.84 -32.31
N GLY A 526 20.63 7.66 -30.98
CA GLY A 526 21.47 8.43 -30.08
C GLY A 526 22.92 7.96 -30.06
N HIS A 527 23.80 8.78 -29.49
CA HIS A 527 25.20 8.43 -29.26
C HIS A 527 25.56 8.56 -27.78
N TRP A 528 26.34 7.62 -27.26
CA TRP A 528 26.79 7.64 -25.88
C TRP A 528 27.90 8.68 -25.72
N ILE A 529 27.65 9.72 -24.92
CA ILE A 529 28.66 10.72 -24.54
C ILE A 529 29.42 10.30 -23.29
N VAL A 530 28.75 9.54 -22.41
CA VAL A 530 29.36 8.78 -21.33
C VAL A 530 28.99 7.32 -21.59
N PRO A 531 29.93 6.49 -22.09
CA PRO A 531 29.62 5.11 -22.44
C PRO A 531 29.38 4.26 -21.19
N PRO A 532 28.45 3.29 -21.24
CA PRO A 532 28.31 2.30 -20.19
C PRO A 532 29.44 1.27 -20.22
N GLU A 533 29.67 0.61 -19.08
CA GLU A 533 30.61 -0.51 -18.98
C GLU A 533 30.21 -1.70 -19.88
N THR A 534 31.19 -2.54 -20.22
CA THR A 534 30.96 -3.77 -21.00
C THR A 534 29.98 -4.68 -20.27
N GLY A 535 28.93 -5.14 -20.97
CA GLY A 535 27.88 -5.99 -20.38
C GLY A 535 26.77 -5.23 -19.66
N TRP A 536 26.76 -3.89 -19.70
CA TRP A 536 25.69 -3.07 -19.12
C TRP A 536 24.31 -3.43 -19.68
N THR A 537 23.33 -3.41 -18.79
CA THR A 537 21.93 -3.63 -19.12
C THR A 537 21.00 -2.69 -18.36
N ALA A 538 19.78 -2.51 -18.88
CA ALA A 538 18.70 -1.83 -18.18
C ALA A 538 17.39 -2.61 -18.22
N THR A 539 16.61 -2.49 -17.15
CA THR A 539 15.33 -3.18 -16.93
C THR A 539 14.12 -2.42 -17.51
N GLY A 540 14.35 -1.28 -18.18
CA GLY A 540 13.29 -0.52 -18.83
C GLY A 540 13.57 0.97 -18.90
N LEU A 541 12.50 1.74 -19.12
CA LEU A 541 12.52 3.20 -19.19
C LEU A 541 11.69 3.77 -18.04
N CYS A 542 12.00 4.98 -17.59
CA CYS A 542 11.13 5.77 -16.73
C CYS A 542 11.12 7.23 -17.18
N ILE A 543 9.91 7.78 -17.33
CA ILE A 543 9.70 9.18 -17.75
C ILE A 543 9.04 10.01 -16.64
N HIS A 544 8.75 9.41 -15.49
CA HIS A 544 8.08 10.03 -14.36
C HIS A 544 8.69 9.53 -13.04
N ALA A 545 9.39 10.39 -12.29
CA ALA A 545 10.23 9.96 -11.17
C ALA A 545 9.53 9.12 -10.07
N PRO A 546 8.29 9.41 -9.64
CA PRO A 546 7.60 8.63 -8.60
C PRO A 546 7.39 7.15 -8.94
N THR A 547 7.49 6.78 -10.21
CA THR A 547 7.17 5.42 -10.71
C THR A 547 8.41 4.64 -11.12
N ARG A 548 9.60 5.18 -10.86
CA ARG A 548 10.88 4.59 -11.26
C ARG A 548 11.19 3.32 -10.47
N LYS A 549 11.51 2.24 -11.16
CA LYS A 549 12.06 1.00 -10.59
C LYS A 549 13.60 0.97 -10.70
N PRO A 550 14.31 0.24 -9.81
CA PRO A 550 15.75 0.02 -9.95
C PRO A 550 16.12 -0.58 -11.32
N GLY A 551 17.28 -0.20 -11.86
CA GLY A 551 17.78 -0.67 -13.15
C GLY A 551 17.15 -0.01 -14.38
N GLN A 552 16.20 0.92 -14.22
CA GLN A 552 15.60 1.63 -15.36
C GLN A 552 16.45 2.82 -15.81
N MET A 553 16.46 3.06 -17.12
CA MET A 553 16.94 4.30 -17.72
C MET A 553 15.94 5.42 -17.47
N VAL A 554 16.40 6.67 -17.52
CA VAL A 554 15.53 7.85 -17.44
C VAL A 554 15.74 8.78 -18.61
N THR A 555 14.68 9.47 -19.03
CA THR A 555 14.81 10.62 -19.92
C THR A 555 14.95 11.88 -19.10
N MET A 556 15.93 12.71 -19.41
CA MET A 556 16.16 13.98 -18.74
C MET A 556 15.48 15.10 -19.52
N ARG A 557 14.70 15.92 -18.82
CA ARG A 557 14.03 17.09 -19.40
C ARG A 557 14.65 18.37 -18.87
N VAL A 558 15.33 19.12 -19.73
CA VAL A 558 15.87 20.44 -19.39
C VAL A 558 14.91 21.54 -19.85
N GLY A 559 14.27 22.23 -18.90
CA GLY A 559 13.28 23.30 -19.17
C GLY A 559 11.81 22.90 -18.97
N LYS A 560 10.88 23.83 -19.22
CA LYS A 560 9.43 23.63 -19.05
C LYS A 560 8.78 22.85 -20.21
N THR A 561 9.39 22.90 -21.39
CA THR A 561 8.91 22.25 -22.62
C THR A 561 9.76 21.00 -22.90
N GLY A 562 9.18 19.81 -22.74
CA GLY A 562 9.86 18.53 -22.98
C GLY A 562 9.24 17.38 -22.19
N ARG A 563 9.73 16.15 -22.38
CA ARG A 563 9.25 14.94 -21.69
C ARG A 563 10.41 14.25 -20.97
N GLY A 564 10.18 13.87 -19.72
CA GLY A 564 11.20 13.25 -18.89
C GLY A 564 11.25 13.87 -17.50
N ILE A 565 12.29 13.51 -16.77
CA ILE A 565 12.49 13.85 -15.38
C ILE A 565 13.46 15.04 -15.30
N PRO A 566 13.15 16.07 -14.49
CA PRO A 566 14.05 17.20 -14.29
C PRO A 566 15.45 16.76 -13.77
N PRO A 567 16.56 17.40 -14.20
CA PRO A 567 17.92 17.03 -13.81
C PRO A 567 18.14 16.98 -12.29
N ASN A 568 17.58 17.96 -11.56
CA ASN A 568 17.60 18.02 -10.10
C ASN A 568 16.98 16.78 -9.44
N VAL A 569 15.89 16.27 -10.03
CA VAL A 569 15.22 15.06 -9.55
C VAL A 569 16.03 13.81 -9.91
N ILE A 570 16.60 13.73 -11.12
CA ILE A 570 17.47 12.62 -11.54
C ILE A 570 18.68 12.50 -10.63
N ALA A 571 19.33 13.63 -10.35
CA ALA A 571 20.53 13.66 -9.53
C ALA A 571 20.26 13.24 -8.07
N GLY A 572 19.01 13.29 -7.61
CA GLY A 572 18.60 12.85 -6.27
C GLY A 572 18.12 11.40 -6.18
N MET A 573 18.12 10.65 -7.30
CA MET A 573 17.62 9.27 -7.33
C MET A 573 18.58 8.30 -6.64
N LYS A 574 18.03 7.44 -5.77
CA LYS A 574 18.76 6.33 -5.14
C LYS A 574 17.95 5.02 -5.26
N PRO A 575 18.51 3.92 -5.82
CA PRO A 575 19.78 3.89 -6.58
C PRO A 575 19.74 4.82 -7.81
N PRO A 576 20.88 5.21 -8.40
CA PRO A 576 20.90 6.02 -9.63
C PRO A 576 20.15 5.33 -10.78
N PRO A 577 19.72 6.08 -11.81
CA PRO A 577 19.21 5.46 -13.04
C PRO A 577 20.31 4.64 -13.73
N ALA A 578 19.92 3.60 -14.47
CA ALA A 578 20.88 2.78 -15.21
C ALA A 578 21.58 3.57 -16.33
N ALA A 579 20.88 4.54 -16.93
CA ALA A 579 21.41 5.51 -17.88
C ALA A 579 20.51 6.74 -17.95
N ILE A 580 21.05 7.86 -18.44
CA ILE A 580 20.32 9.09 -18.74
C ILE A 580 20.24 9.28 -20.26
N ILE A 581 19.05 9.54 -20.77
CA ILE A 581 18.79 9.89 -22.18
C ILE A 581 18.43 11.37 -22.22
N THR A 582 19.17 12.19 -22.97
CA THR A 582 19.01 13.66 -22.97
C THR A 582 19.17 14.27 -24.34
N ASP A 583 18.38 15.30 -24.65
CA ASP A 583 18.57 16.19 -25.81
C ASP A 583 19.48 17.40 -25.50
N ASN A 584 19.88 17.55 -24.25
CA ASN A 584 20.84 18.54 -23.80
C ASN A 584 22.04 17.84 -23.14
N PRO A 585 23.09 17.49 -23.89
CA PRO A 585 24.26 16.78 -23.37
C PRO A 585 25.15 17.64 -22.47
N GLN A 586 24.97 18.97 -22.49
CA GLN A 586 25.73 19.91 -21.65
C GLN A 586 25.07 20.14 -20.28
N ALA A 587 23.87 19.63 -20.07
CA ALA A 587 23.19 19.76 -18.79
C ALA A 587 23.88 18.91 -17.72
N PRO A 588 23.92 19.38 -16.46
CA PRO A 588 24.60 18.68 -15.38
C PRO A 588 23.96 17.31 -15.14
N VAL A 589 24.78 16.27 -15.20
CA VAL A 589 24.43 14.88 -14.93
C VAL A 589 25.29 14.36 -13.77
N PRO A 590 24.82 13.39 -12.97
CA PRO A 590 25.67 12.78 -11.94
C PRO A 590 26.85 12.03 -12.54
N ASP A 591 27.99 12.07 -11.85
CA ASP A 591 29.21 11.36 -12.25
C ASP A 591 28.97 9.84 -12.34
N ASN A 592 29.68 9.18 -13.25
CA ASN A 592 29.66 7.72 -13.46
C ASN A 592 28.30 7.12 -13.86
N ILE A 593 27.38 7.93 -14.42
CA ILE A 593 26.16 7.41 -15.04
C ILE A 593 26.31 7.44 -16.57
N PRO A 594 25.99 6.34 -17.29
CA PRO A 594 25.98 6.36 -18.74
C PRO A 594 24.99 7.39 -19.27
N VAL A 595 25.42 8.19 -20.25
CA VAL A 595 24.61 9.25 -20.84
C VAL A 595 24.54 9.09 -22.35
N LEU A 596 23.31 8.99 -22.85
CA LEU A 596 22.98 8.92 -24.26
C LEU A 596 22.43 10.27 -24.71
N ALA A 597 23.14 10.91 -25.63
CA ALA A 597 22.69 12.13 -26.29
C ALA A 597 21.78 11.77 -27.47
N VAL A 598 20.59 12.38 -27.49
CA VAL A 598 19.60 12.27 -28.57
C VAL A 598 19.25 13.67 -29.10
N ARG A 599 18.51 13.76 -30.21
CA ARG A 599 18.06 15.06 -30.73
C ARG A 599 16.80 15.59 -30.04
N ASP A 600 15.89 14.70 -29.67
CA ASP A 600 14.63 15.03 -29.02
C ASP A 600 14.22 13.86 -28.09
N THR A 601 14.02 14.17 -26.81
CA THR A 601 13.66 13.17 -25.79
C THR A 601 12.29 12.54 -26.00
N GLY A 602 11.31 13.29 -26.49
CA GLY A 602 9.97 12.77 -26.82
C GLY A 602 10.01 11.75 -27.96
N ALA A 603 10.74 12.07 -29.03
CA ALA A 603 10.96 11.19 -30.16
C ALA A 603 11.73 9.92 -29.74
N ALA A 604 12.74 10.06 -28.87
CA ALA A 604 13.48 8.93 -28.32
C ALA A 604 12.58 7.98 -27.51
N ILE A 605 11.68 8.51 -26.67
CA ILE A 605 10.69 7.69 -25.92
C ILE A 605 9.84 6.88 -26.89
N LEU A 606 9.27 7.53 -27.91
CA LEU A 606 8.43 6.86 -28.91
C LEU A 606 9.21 5.85 -29.75
N ALA A 607 10.48 6.10 -30.03
CA ALA A 607 11.34 5.18 -30.77
C ALA A 607 11.68 3.94 -29.94
N LEU A 608 12.02 4.09 -28.66
CA LEU A 608 12.20 2.98 -27.71
C LEU A 608 10.95 2.12 -27.61
N GLY A 609 9.76 2.73 -27.50
CA GLY A 609 8.49 2.00 -27.47
C GLY A 609 8.22 1.18 -28.73
N ARG A 610 8.44 1.77 -29.91
CA ARG A 610 8.31 1.06 -31.21
C ARG A 610 9.31 -0.10 -31.32
N TYR A 611 10.58 0.15 -31.00
CA TYR A 611 11.63 -0.85 -31.07
C TYR A 611 11.40 -1.98 -30.04
N ALA A 612 10.85 -1.67 -28.86
CA ALA A 612 10.41 -2.68 -27.89
C ALA A 612 9.26 -3.54 -28.42
N ARG A 613 8.21 -2.93 -28.98
CA ARG A 613 7.10 -3.71 -29.53
C ARG A 613 7.53 -4.64 -30.66
N GLN A 614 8.46 -4.22 -31.51
CA GLN A 614 8.99 -5.05 -32.61
C GLN A 614 9.69 -6.33 -32.14
N ARG A 615 10.29 -6.32 -30.94
CA ARG A 615 11.01 -7.46 -30.36
C ARG A 615 10.11 -8.39 -29.53
N MET A 616 8.88 -7.98 -29.24
CA MET A 616 7.94 -8.78 -28.46
C MET A 616 7.30 -9.86 -29.32
N SER A 617 7.23 -11.08 -28.80
CA SER A 617 6.49 -12.20 -29.41
C SER A 617 5.08 -12.37 -28.82
N GLY A 618 4.83 -11.84 -27.62
CA GLY A 618 3.55 -11.95 -26.92
C GLY A 618 2.40 -11.19 -27.58
N LYS A 619 1.20 -11.56 -27.15
CA LYS A 619 -0.06 -11.01 -27.64
C LYS A 619 -0.39 -9.70 -26.93
N LEU A 620 -0.67 -8.66 -27.71
CA LEU A 620 -1.03 -7.35 -27.17
C LEU A 620 -2.52 -7.09 -27.31
N LEU A 621 -3.15 -6.73 -26.20
CA LEU A 621 -4.56 -6.40 -26.10
C LEU A 621 -4.69 -4.91 -25.76
N ALA A 622 -5.39 -4.16 -26.59
CA ALA A 622 -5.62 -2.73 -26.38
C ALA A 622 -7.06 -2.46 -25.95
N ILE A 623 -7.26 -1.61 -24.95
CA ILE A 623 -8.60 -1.28 -24.43
C ILE A 623 -8.85 0.21 -24.54
N THR A 624 -10.00 0.59 -25.09
CA THR A 624 -10.48 1.98 -25.08
C THR A 624 -11.98 2.08 -24.79
N GLY A 625 -12.42 3.32 -24.60
CA GLY A 625 -13.81 3.69 -24.32
C GLY A 625 -13.91 4.91 -23.40
N SER A 626 -15.12 5.31 -23.04
CA SER A 626 -15.36 6.51 -22.23
C SER A 626 -15.32 6.19 -20.73
N ALA A 627 -15.89 5.05 -20.33
CA ALA A 627 -15.84 4.48 -18.97
C ALA A 627 -15.38 3.02 -18.98
N GLY A 628 -14.97 2.48 -17.83
CA GLY A 628 -14.63 1.06 -17.65
C GLY A 628 -13.20 0.63 -18.02
N LYS A 629 -12.48 1.40 -18.86
CA LYS A 629 -11.13 1.05 -19.38
C LYS A 629 -10.16 0.44 -18.36
N THR A 630 -9.83 1.20 -17.30
CA THR A 630 -8.83 0.78 -16.32
C THR A 630 -9.27 -0.48 -15.56
N THR A 631 -10.56 -0.60 -15.27
CA THR A 631 -11.12 -1.80 -14.65
C THR A 631 -11.05 -2.99 -15.60
N SER A 632 -11.36 -2.81 -16.89
CA SER A 632 -11.22 -3.85 -17.91
C SER A 632 -9.76 -4.27 -18.11
N VAL A 633 -8.80 -3.36 -18.02
CA VAL A 633 -7.36 -3.70 -18.06
C VAL A 633 -6.99 -4.60 -16.89
N ALA A 634 -7.35 -4.20 -15.67
CA ALA A 634 -7.07 -4.99 -14.48
C ALA A 634 -7.79 -6.35 -14.48
N MET A 635 -9.05 -6.38 -14.89
CA MET A 635 -9.86 -7.59 -14.99
C MET A 635 -9.33 -8.55 -16.05
N LEU A 636 -8.93 -8.05 -17.22
CA LEU A 636 -8.31 -8.86 -18.26
C LEU A 636 -6.95 -9.37 -17.84
N ALA A 637 -6.13 -8.53 -17.19
CA ALA A 637 -4.83 -8.97 -16.71
C ALA A 637 -4.94 -10.07 -15.65
N HIS A 638 -5.91 -9.93 -14.74
CA HIS A 638 -6.25 -10.95 -13.74
C HIS A 638 -6.77 -12.24 -14.38
N ALA A 639 -7.68 -12.14 -15.34
CA ALA A 639 -8.21 -13.30 -16.06
C ALA A 639 -7.14 -14.01 -16.91
N LEU A 640 -6.12 -13.30 -17.40
CA LEU A 640 -5.07 -13.87 -18.22
C LEU A 640 -3.91 -14.50 -17.43
N SER A 641 -3.79 -14.21 -16.13
CA SER A 641 -2.68 -14.71 -15.31
C SER A 641 -2.50 -16.24 -15.29
N PRO A 642 -3.53 -17.09 -15.46
CA PRO A 642 -3.35 -18.54 -15.55
C PRO A 642 -2.64 -19.00 -16.84
N TYR A 643 -2.62 -18.18 -17.89
CA TYR A 643 -2.14 -18.58 -19.22
C TYR A 643 -0.73 -18.08 -19.54
N GLY A 644 -0.08 -17.39 -18.62
CA GLY A 644 1.28 -16.89 -18.81
C GLY A 644 1.55 -15.60 -18.05
N SER A 645 2.69 -15.01 -18.36
CA SER A 645 3.11 -13.72 -17.83
C SER A 645 2.28 -12.59 -18.45
N VAL A 646 1.76 -11.72 -17.59
CA VAL A 646 0.92 -10.59 -18.01
C VAL A 646 1.54 -9.27 -17.59
N ALA A 647 1.71 -8.37 -18.54
CA ALA A 647 2.00 -6.97 -18.27
C ALA A 647 0.78 -6.10 -18.58
N GLN A 648 0.62 -5.00 -17.85
CA GLN A 648 -0.48 -4.06 -18.05
C GLN A 648 -0.03 -2.61 -17.97
N THR A 649 -0.89 -1.67 -18.41
CA THR A 649 -0.61 -0.24 -18.30
C THR A 649 -0.30 0.17 -16.87
N ALA A 650 0.86 0.79 -16.67
CA ALA A 650 1.22 1.42 -15.41
C ALA A 650 0.47 2.76 -15.25
N HIS A 651 -0.20 2.93 -14.11
CA HIS A 651 -0.87 4.17 -13.72
C HIS A 651 -1.84 4.70 -14.80
N ASN A 652 -1.77 5.98 -15.15
CA ASN A 652 -2.54 6.62 -16.23
C ASN A 652 -1.68 6.85 -17.49
N ALA A 653 -0.65 6.04 -17.72
CA ALA A 653 0.28 6.19 -18.84
C ALA A 653 -0.31 5.65 -20.16
N ASN A 654 -1.45 6.21 -20.58
CA ASN A 654 -2.31 5.73 -21.68
C ASN A 654 -2.29 6.63 -22.95
N LEU A 655 -1.52 7.73 -22.93
CA LEU A 655 -1.20 8.58 -24.09
C LEU A 655 0.08 8.09 -24.80
N PRO A 656 0.40 8.52 -26.04
CA PRO A 656 1.47 7.92 -26.84
C PRO A 656 2.82 7.74 -26.11
N HIS A 657 3.29 8.75 -25.38
CA HIS A 657 4.55 8.63 -24.63
C HIS A 657 4.44 7.66 -23.44
N GLY A 658 3.28 7.58 -22.80
CA GLY A 658 3.01 6.62 -21.73
C GLY A 658 2.93 5.19 -22.26
N VAL A 659 2.29 4.98 -23.41
CA VAL A 659 2.24 3.68 -24.10
C VAL A 659 3.64 3.24 -24.49
N ALA A 660 4.45 4.15 -25.03
CA ALA A 660 5.84 3.88 -25.40
C ALA A 660 6.69 3.52 -24.17
N TRP A 661 6.50 4.24 -23.06
CA TRP A 661 7.15 3.96 -21.79
C TRP A 661 6.78 2.57 -21.25
N ASN A 662 5.49 2.19 -21.28
CA ASN A 662 5.05 0.85 -20.91
C ASN A 662 5.75 -0.21 -21.77
N LEU A 663 5.66 -0.11 -23.09
CA LEU A 663 6.29 -1.05 -24.02
C LEU A 663 7.80 -1.16 -23.79
N ALA A 664 8.49 -0.04 -23.59
CA ALA A 664 9.93 -0.01 -23.32
C ALA A 664 10.31 -0.58 -21.94
N SER A 665 9.35 -0.89 -21.07
CA SER A 665 9.57 -1.41 -19.72
C SER A 665 9.00 -2.82 -19.52
N ILE A 666 8.44 -3.42 -20.57
CA ILE A 666 7.88 -4.77 -20.54
C ILE A 666 8.89 -5.74 -21.17
N PRO A 667 9.25 -6.83 -20.48
CA PRO A 667 10.13 -7.86 -21.05
C PRO A 667 9.63 -8.39 -22.39
N ALA A 668 10.54 -8.64 -23.33
CA ALA A 668 10.17 -9.09 -24.68
C ALA A 668 9.45 -10.45 -24.69
N ALA A 669 9.74 -11.29 -23.70
CA ALA A 669 9.17 -12.63 -23.52
C ALA A 669 7.84 -12.64 -22.75
N THR A 670 7.23 -11.48 -22.46
CA THR A 670 5.91 -11.44 -21.81
C THR A 670 4.82 -11.99 -22.73
N ASP A 671 4.02 -12.94 -22.23
CA ASP A 671 3.03 -13.68 -23.02
C ASP A 671 1.84 -12.79 -23.42
N HIS A 672 1.35 -11.97 -22.48
CA HIS A 672 0.22 -11.07 -22.69
C HIS A 672 0.52 -9.65 -22.23
N VAL A 673 0.19 -8.67 -23.06
CA VAL A 673 0.36 -7.24 -22.77
C VAL A 673 -0.98 -6.53 -22.89
N VAL A 674 -1.52 -6.02 -21.79
CA VAL A 674 -2.83 -5.37 -21.75
C VAL A 674 -2.68 -3.86 -21.58
N LEU A 675 -2.93 -3.08 -22.63
CA LEU A 675 -2.74 -1.62 -22.62
C LEU A 675 -4.05 -0.84 -22.71
N GLU A 676 -4.24 0.09 -21.77
CA GLU A 676 -5.22 1.18 -21.90
C GLU A 676 -4.73 2.22 -22.91
N LEU A 677 -5.55 2.53 -23.92
CA LEU A 677 -5.29 3.62 -24.87
C LEU A 677 -6.33 4.74 -24.71
N ALA A 678 -5.85 5.96 -24.44
CA ALA A 678 -6.67 7.17 -24.33
C ALA A 678 -6.83 7.90 -25.67
N VAL A 679 -7.85 8.77 -25.74
CA VAL A 679 -8.28 9.46 -26.98
C VAL A 679 -7.22 10.39 -27.58
N GLY A 680 -6.36 10.98 -26.74
CA GLY A 680 -5.34 11.94 -27.19
C GLY A 680 -4.30 11.30 -28.12
N ARG A 681 -4.30 11.70 -29.40
CA ARG A 681 -3.43 11.15 -30.46
C ARG A 681 -3.54 9.62 -30.59
N MET A 682 -4.76 9.08 -30.47
CA MET A 682 -5.06 7.64 -30.48
C MET A 682 -4.36 6.87 -31.62
N GLY A 683 -4.41 7.36 -32.85
CA GLY A 683 -3.79 6.69 -34.00
C GLY A 683 -2.28 6.46 -33.85
N GLN A 684 -1.57 7.38 -33.18
CA GLN A 684 -0.14 7.22 -32.87
C GLN A 684 0.09 6.10 -31.86
N SER A 685 -0.70 6.06 -30.79
CA SER A 685 -0.66 4.98 -29.79
C SER A 685 -0.96 3.63 -30.42
N ALA A 686 -2.02 3.56 -31.24
CA ALA A 686 -2.48 2.33 -31.89
C ALA A 686 -1.42 1.75 -32.85
N ARG A 687 -0.86 2.59 -33.74
CA ARG A 687 0.20 2.18 -34.68
C ARG A 687 1.46 1.69 -33.98
N MET A 688 1.75 2.20 -32.78
CA MET A 688 2.89 1.76 -31.99
C MET A 688 2.58 0.47 -31.23
N ALA A 689 1.38 0.35 -30.63
CA ALA A 689 0.99 -0.82 -29.86
C ALA A 689 0.79 -2.07 -30.75
N LYS A 690 0.26 -1.90 -31.97
CA LYS A 690 -0.03 -3.00 -32.90
C LYS A 690 -0.75 -4.17 -32.20
N ALA A 691 -1.94 -3.87 -31.70
CA ALA A 691 -2.73 -4.83 -30.93
C ALA A 691 -3.20 -6.01 -31.79
N ASP A 692 -3.18 -7.20 -31.20
CA ASP A 692 -3.78 -8.42 -31.74
C ASP A 692 -5.30 -8.42 -31.48
N VAL A 693 -5.70 -7.92 -30.31
CA VAL A 693 -7.10 -7.80 -29.87
C VAL A 693 -7.36 -6.37 -29.39
N ALA A 694 -8.45 -5.75 -29.84
CA ALA A 694 -8.89 -4.45 -29.35
C ALA A 694 -10.29 -4.55 -28.70
N ILE A 695 -10.41 -4.08 -27.46
CA ILE A 695 -11.69 -4.01 -26.74
C ILE A 695 -12.18 -2.57 -26.73
N PHE A 696 -13.43 -2.38 -27.13
CA PHE A 696 -14.10 -1.10 -27.12
C PHE A 696 -15.27 -1.13 -26.11
N THR A 697 -15.14 -0.42 -24.99
CA THR A 697 -16.08 -0.55 -23.87
C THR A 697 -17.38 0.21 -24.08
N ASN A 698 -17.31 1.50 -24.43
CA ASN A 698 -18.47 2.37 -24.67
C ASN A 698 -18.07 3.74 -25.24
N ILE A 699 -19.05 4.44 -25.79
CA ILE A 699 -19.03 5.88 -26.09
C ILE A 699 -20.01 6.59 -25.15
N ALA A 700 -19.53 7.64 -24.50
CA ALA A 700 -20.32 8.53 -23.65
C ALA A 700 -19.70 9.93 -23.65
N PRO A 701 -20.47 10.98 -23.33
CA PRO A 701 -19.94 12.33 -23.08
C PRO A 701 -18.81 12.32 -22.04
N ALA A 702 -17.59 12.55 -22.50
CA ALA A 702 -16.37 12.68 -21.70
C ALA A 702 -15.27 13.30 -22.57
N HIS A 703 -14.41 14.15 -22.00
CA HIS A 703 -13.39 14.90 -22.76
C HIS A 703 -13.98 15.83 -23.83
N LEU A 704 -15.16 16.40 -23.58
CA LEU A 704 -15.82 17.31 -24.51
C LEU A 704 -15.20 18.71 -24.41
N SER A 705 -14.84 19.27 -25.56
CA SER A 705 -14.64 20.72 -25.72
C SER A 705 -15.97 21.37 -26.14
N GLU A 706 -16.02 22.70 -26.27
CA GLU A 706 -17.24 23.43 -26.67
C GLU A 706 -17.84 22.97 -28.01
N THR A 707 -17.06 22.33 -28.88
CA THR A 707 -17.49 21.94 -30.24
C THR A 707 -17.45 20.42 -30.52
N THR A 708 -17.17 19.58 -29.52
CA THR A 708 -17.01 18.12 -29.73
C THR A 708 -18.32 17.38 -29.49
N THR A 709 -18.68 16.43 -30.35
CA THR A 709 -19.88 15.56 -30.21
C THR A 709 -19.50 14.12 -29.78
N PRO A 710 -20.45 13.31 -29.26
CA PRO A 710 -20.21 11.88 -29.03
C PRO A 710 -19.74 11.14 -30.29
N ARG A 711 -20.22 11.53 -31.46
CA ARG A 711 -19.77 11.02 -32.76
C ARG A 711 -18.30 11.30 -33.02
N ASP A 712 -17.82 12.51 -32.71
CA ASP A 712 -16.40 12.87 -32.84
C ASP A 712 -15.51 12.05 -31.89
N ILE A 713 -15.99 11.80 -30.66
CA ILE A 713 -15.33 10.90 -29.72
C ILE A 713 -15.24 9.48 -30.31
N ALA A 714 -16.31 8.97 -30.91
CA ALA A 714 -16.35 7.67 -31.55
C ALA A 714 -15.34 7.56 -32.70
N VAL A 715 -15.36 8.52 -33.63
CA VAL A 715 -14.38 8.60 -34.74
C VAL A 715 -12.95 8.61 -34.21
N THR A 716 -12.66 9.46 -33.21
CA THR A 716 -11.30 9.59 -32.67
C THR A 716 -10.84 8.32 -31.95
N LYS A 717 -11.71 7.69 -31.15
CA LYS A 717 -11.37 6.45 -30.43
C LYS A 717 -11.26 5.25 -31.36
N SER A 718 -12.01 5.21 -32.47
CA SER A 718 -11.90 4.17 -33.51
C SER A 718 -10.50 4.11 -34.13
N ALA A 719 -9.68 5.14 -33.97
CA ALA A 719 -8.27 5.08 -34.34
C ALA A 719 -7.47 4.00 -33.57
N ILE A 720 -8.03 3.38 -32.52
CA ILE A 720 -7.47 2.17 -31.88
C ILE A 720 -7.20 1.04 -32.88
N PHE A 721 -7.99 0.95 -33.95
CA PHE A 721 -7.84 -0.07 -34.99
C PHE A 721 -6.69 0.24 -35.97
N GLU A 722 -6.09 1.45 -35.92
CA GLU A 722 -5.18 1.90 -36.98
C GLU A 722 -3.86 1.11 -37.07
N GLY A 723 -3.44 0.47 -35.98
CA GLY A 723 -2.24 -0.36 -35.91
C GLY A 723 -2.49 -1.87 -35.99
N MET A 724 -3.74 -2.31 -36.06
CA MET A 724 -4.08 -3.73 -36.09
C MET A 724 -3.86 -4.31 -37.49
N THR A 725 -3.47 -5.58 -37.54
CA THR A 725 -3.36 -6.34 -38.80
C THR A 725 -4.74 -6.83 -39.25
N SER A 726 -4.93 -6.98 -40.57
CA SER A 726 -6.12 -7.65 -41.12
C SER A 726 -6.33 -9.01 -40.44
N GLY A 727 -7.58 -9.34 -40.10
CA GLY A 727 -7.93 -10.54 -39.35
C GLY A 727 -7.72 -10.47 -37.84
N GLY A 728 -7.15 -9.37 -37.30
CA GLY A 728 -7.13 -9.10 -35.86
C GLY A 728 -8.54 -8.98 -35.27
N VAL A 729 -8.69 -9.07 -33.95
CA VAL A 729 -10.01 -9.18 -33.32
C VAL A 729 -10.45 -7.88 -32.66
N ALA A 730 -11.60 -7.34 -33.07
CA ALA A 730 -12.26 -6.21 -32.43
C ALA A 730 -13.45 -6.72 -31.59
N ILE A 731 -13.41 -6.47 -30.28
CA ILE A 731 -14.48 -6.83 -29.34
C ILE A 731 -15.25 -5.56 -29.02
N LEU A 732 -16.49 -5.47 -29.50
CA LEU A 732 -17.30 -4.25 -29.49
C LEU A 732 -18.54 -4.44 -28.62
N ASN A 733 -18.79 -3.44 -27.75
CA ASN A 733 -20.07 -3.37 -27.05
C ASN A 733 -21.17 -3.06 -28.07
N ARG A 734 -22.12 -3.97 -28.24
CA ARG A 734 -23.21 -3.81 -29.19
C ARG A 734 -24.20 -2.72 -28.78
N ASP A 735 -24.35 -2.51 -27.47
CA ASP A 735 -25.36 -1.63 -26.87
C ASP A 735 -24.86 -0.18 -26.69
N MET A 736 -23.67 0.15 -27.18
CA MET A 736 -23.08 1.48 -27.01
C MET A 736 -23.62 2.52 -28.01
N GLN A 737 -23.55 3.80 -27.63
CA GLN A 737 -23.79 4.91 -28.56
C GLN A 737 -22.76 4.94 -29.70
N GLU A 738 -23.15 5.48 -30.85
CA GLU A 738 -22.30 5.60 -32.05
C GLU A 738 -21.70 4.25 -32.50
N TRP A 739 -22.40 3.14 -32.22
CA TRP A 739 -21.97 1.80 -32.60
C TRP A 739 -21.66 1.69 -34.10
N ASP A 740 -22.49 2.26 -34.97
CA ASP A 740 -22.30 2.22 -36.43
C ASP A 740 -20.96 2.79 -36.86
N VAL A 741 -20.51 3.89 -36.22
CA VAL A 741 -19.24 4.54 -36.51
C VAL A 741 -18.07 3.63 -36.13
N VAL A 742 -18.11 3.05 -34.93
CA VAL A 742 -17.03 2.18 -34.43
C VAL A 742 -16.98 0.87 -35.22
N HIS A 743 -18.13 0.28 -35.49
CA HIS A 743 -18.27 -0.95 -36.24
C HIS A 743 -17.81 -0.79 -37.70
N ALA A 744 -18.19 0.32 -38.38
CA ALA A 744 -17.71 0.62 -39.72
C ALA A 744 -16.19 0.79 -39.77
N ALA A 745 -15.59 1.44 -38.76
CA ALA A 745 -14.14 1.60 -38.68
C ALA A 745 -13.40 0.26 -38.49
N ALA A 746 -13.94 -0.66 -37.68
CA ALA A 746 -13.39 -2.01 -37.53
C ALA A 746 -13.50 -2.83 -38.82
N ARG A 747 -14.65 -2.75 -39.52
CA ARG A 747 -14.85 -3.41 -40.83
C ARG A 747 -13.92 -2.90 -41.91
N ALA A 748 -13.69 -1.59 -41.97
CA ALA A 748 -12.77 -0.97 -42.92
C ALA A 748 -11.32 -1.47 -42.76
N ARG A 749 -10.97 -2.05 -41.60
CA ARG A 749 -9.68 -2.69 -41.33
C ARG A 749 -9.68 -4.21 -41.51
N ASN A 750 -10.77 -4.78 -42.02
CA ASN A 750 -10.97 -6.21 -42.23
C ASN A 750 -10.68 -7.03 -40.95
N LEU A 751 -11.16 -6.53 -39.81
CA LEU A 751 -11.03 -7.19 -38.50
C LEU A 751 -12.13 -8.22 -38.31
N LYS A 752 -11.83 -9.28 -37.54
CA LYS A 752 -12.86 -10.16 -37.00
C LYS A 752 -13.56 -9.42 -35.87
N ILE A 753 -14.87 -9.22 -35.99
CA ILE A 753 -15.65 -8.48 -34.99
C ILE A 753 -16.42 -9.47 -34.12
N LEU A 754 -16.24 -9.36 -32.80
CA LEU A 754 -17.02 -10.07 -31.79
C LEU A 754 -17.87 -9.06 -31.03
N HIS A 755 -19.15 -9.37 -30.86
CA HIS A 755 -20.11 -8.51 -30.18
C HIS A 755 -20.36 -9.02 -28.77
N TYR A 756 -20.37 -8.10 -27.80
CA TYR A 756 -20.86 -8.38 -26.46
C TYR A 756 -21.91 -7.35 -26.04
N GLY A 757 -22.81 -7.76 -25.15
CA GLY A 757 -23.92 -6.91 -24.72
C GLY A 757 -25.11 -7.70 -24.19
N LEU A 758 -26.27 -7.07 -24.19
CA LEU A 758 -27.56 -7.63 -23.73
C LEU A 758 -28.38 -8.22 -24.90
N GLY A 759 -28.18 -7.71 -26.11
CA GLY A 759 -28.89 -8.11 -27.32
C GLY A 759 -28.69 -9.57 -27.74
N GLU A 760 -29.65 -10.13 -28.49
CA GLU A 760 -29.63 -11.52 -28.94
C GLU A 760 -28.57 -11.78 -30.01
N GLU A 761 -28.20 -10.73 -30.74
CA GLU A 761 -27.17 -10.73 -31.78
C GLU A 761 -25.74 -10.78 -31.22
N CYS A 762 -25.57 -10.66 -29.90
CA CYS A 762 -24.26 -10.68 -29.26
C CYS A 762 -23.69 -12.11 -29.21
N ASP A 763 -22.44 -12.25 -29.67
CA ASP A 763 -21.66 -13.48 -29.53
C ASP A 763 -21.42 -13.82 -28.04
N TYR A 764 -21.28 -12.77 -27.22
CA TYR A 764 -21.12 -12.83 -25.76
C TYR A 764 -22.24 -12.03 -25.10
N ARG A 765 -23.34 -12.71 -24.78
CA ARG A 765 -24.56 -12.08 -24.28
C ARG A 765 -24.70 -12.22 -22.77
N LEU A 766 -25.01 -11.14 -22.07
CA LEU A 766 -25.45 -11.18 -20.69
C LEU A 766 -26.94 -11.51 -20.64
N ILE A 767 -27.30 -12.63 -19.99
CA ILE A 767 -28.70 -13.03 -19.80
C ILE A 767 -29.21 -12.45 -18.49
N HIS A 768 -28.44 -12.64 -17.41
CA HIS A 768 -28.81 -12.16 -16.08
C HIS A 768 -27.57 -11.89 -15.23
N TYR A 769 -27.67 -10.89 -14.35
CA TYR A 769 -26.71 -10.63 -13.30
C TYR A 769 -27.44 -10.50 -11.97
N ASP A 770 -27.09 -11.38 -11.02
CA ASP A 770 -27.59 -11.35 -9.66
C ASP A 770 -26.62 -10.54 -8.78
N ALA A 771 -27.07 -9.34 -8.36
CA ALA A 771 -26.29 -8.43 -7.55
C ALA A 771 -26.06 -8.92 -6.10
N GLN A 772 -26.82 -9.92 -5.62
CA GLN A 772 -26.71 -10.41 -4.24
C GLN A 772 -25.52 -11.35 -4.05
N ASN A 773 -25.29 -12.24 -5.01
CA ASN A 773 -24.24 -13.26 -4.96
C ASN A 773 -23.17 -13.08 -6.06
N GLY A 774 -23.31 -12.06 -6.91
CA GLY A 774 -22.38 -11.81 -8.01
C GLY A 774 -22.46 -12.85 -9.13
N SER A 775 -23.53 -13.63 -9.21
CA SER A 775 -23.71 -14.65 -10.25
C SER A 775 -24.04 -14.00 -11.59
N VAL A 776 -23.30 -14.41 -12.62
CA VAL A 776 -23.50 -14.02 -14.01
C VAL A 776 -24.02 -15.23 -14.76
N GLU A 777 -25.14 -15.06 -15.44
CA GLU A 777 -25.67 -15.98 -16.44
C GLU A 777 -25.48 -15.36 -17.82
N ALA A 778 -24.78 -16.07 -18.69
CA ALA A 778 -24.38 -15.55 -20.00
C ALA A 778 -24.50 -16.62 -21.09
N ARG A 779 -24.55 -16.16 -22.34
CA ARG A 779 -24.34 -16.99 -23.51
C ARG A 779 -23.02 -16.61 -24.15
N VAL A 780 -22.07 -17.53 -24.20
CA VAL A 780 -20.73 -17.33 -24.74
C VAL A 780 -20.55 -18.22 -25.97
N ASN A 781 -20.42 -17.62 -27.15
CA ASN A 781 -20.33 -18.32 -28.45
C ASN A 781 -21.44 -19.38 -28.63
N GLY A 782 -22.65 -19.02 -28.25
CA GLY A 782 -23.81 -19.90 -28.38
C GLY A 782 -24.08 -20.80 -27.18
N GLN A 783 -23.13 -20.98 -26.25
CA GLN A 783 -23.25 -21.87 -25.09
C GLN A 783 -23.67 -21.11 -23.83
N ALA A 784 -24.57 -21.69 -23.04
CA ALA A 784 -24.94 -21.13 -21.73
C ALA A 784 -23.80 -21.35 -20.73
N VAL A 785 -23.37 -20.28 -20.06
CA VAL A 785 -22.31 -20.28 -19.05
C VAL A 785 -22.83 -19.54 -17.82
N ARG A 786 -22.60 -20.12 -16.64
CA ARG A 786 -22.88 -19.48 -15.36
C ARG A 786 -21.61 -19.43 -14.53
N TYR A 787 -21.30 -18.27 -13.96
CA TYR A 787 -20.10 -18.06 -13.16
C TYR A 787 -20.32 -17.01 -12.08
N ALA A 788 -19.40 -16.93 -11.13
CA ALA A 788 -19.37 -15.88 -10.11
C ALA A 788 -18.39 -14.77 -10.53
N LEU A 789 -18.73 -13.53 -10.20
CA LEU A 789 -17.88 -12.36 -10.42
C LEU A 789 -17.60 -11.66 -9.09
N GLY A 790 -16.32 -11.52 -8.74
CA GLY A 790 -15.90 -10.87 -7.49
C GLY A 790 -16.06 -9.35 -7.47
N ALA A 791 -16.52 -8.75 -8.58
CA ALA A 791 -16.82 -7.33 -8.72
C ALA A 791 -18.32 -7.10 -8.92
N ALA A 792 -18.88 -6.19 -8.13
CA ALA A 792 -20.31 -5.96 -8.12
C ALA A 792 -20.78 -4.98 -9.22
N GLY A 793 -22.00 -5.22 -9.71
CA GLY A 793 -22.70 -4.38 -10.68
C GLY A 793 -22.77 -4.97 -12.08
N GLU A 794 -23.89 -4.75 -12.77
CA GLU A 794 -24.14 -5.27 -14.12
C GLU A 794 -23.09 -4.79 -15.14
N HIS A 795 -22.60 -3.55 -15.00
CA HIS A 795 -21.53 -3.03 -15.84
C HIS A 795 -20.21 -3.81 -15.66
N MET A 796 -19.97 -4.41 -14.49
CA MET A 796 -18.83 -5.31 -14.28
C MET A 796 -19.07 -6.66 -14.97
N ALA A 797 -20.30 -7.18 -14.91
CA ALA A 797 -20.69 -8.39 -15.65
C ALA A 797 -20.60 -8.21 -17.18
N LEU A 798 -20.94 -7.04 -17.71
CA LEU A 798 -20.73 -6.71 -19.13
C LEU A 798 -19.24 -6.65 -19.47
N ASN A 799 -18.41 -6.04 -18.60
CA ASN A 799 -16.96 -6.01 -18.80
C ASN A 799 -16.36 -7.43 -18.78
N SER A 800 -16.84 -8.33 -17.92
CA SER A 800 -16.35 -9.71 -17.87
C SER A 800 -16.66 -10.49 -19.13
N LEU A 801 -17.77 -10.20 -19.84
CA LEU A 801 -18.03 -10.77 -21.16
C LEU A 801 -17.02 -10.34 -22.22
N ALA A 802 -16.63 -9.06 -22.23
CA ALA A 802 -15.56 -8.58 -23.11
C ALA A 802 -14.22 -9.27 -22.78
N ILE A 803 -13.97 -9.56 -21.50
CA ILE A 803 -12.77 -10.28 -21.05
C ILE A 803 -12.79 -11.74 -21.52
N LEU A 804 -13.92 -12.44 -21.37
CA LEU A 804 -14.08 -13.82 -21.88
C LEU A 804 -13.93 -13.88 -23.41
N ALA A 805 -14.44 -12.86 -24.12
CA ALA A 805 -14.24 -12.73 -25.56
C ALA A 805 -12.75 -12.57 -25.92
N ALA A 806 -12.00 -11.80 -25.14
CA ALA A 806 -10.56 -11.64 -25.34
C ALA A 806 -9.78 -12.92 -25.05
N VAL A 807 -10.09 -13.63 -23.96
CA VAL A 807 -9.48 -14.92 -23.62
C VAL A 807 -9.71 -15.94 -24.73
N ALA A 808 -10.95 -16.08 -25.20
CA ALA A 808 -11.29 -16.97 -26.30
C ALA A 808 -10.62 -16.56 -27.63
N ALA A 809 -10.53 -15.26 -27.92
CA ALA A 809 -9.86 -14.75 -29.11
C ALA A 809 -8.35 -15.06 -29.14
N LEU A 810 -7.73 -15.24 -27.97
CA LEU A 810 -6.34 -15.71 -27.85
C LEU A 810 -6.21 -17.24 -27.97
N GLY A 811 -7.33 -17.98 -28.03
CA GLY A 811 -7.37 -19.44 -28.12
C GLY A 811 -7.26 -20.15 -26.77
N HIS A 812 -7.41 -19.44 -25.65
CA HIS A 812 -7.31 -20.02 -24.31
C HIS A 812 -8.64 -20.64 -23.84
N PRO A 813 -8.61 -21.73 -23.06
CA PRO A 813 -9.82 -22.33 -22.48
C PRO A 813 -10.43 -21.42 -21.42
N LEU A 814 -11.75 -21.26 -21.38
CA LEU A 814 -12.40 -20.27 -20.51
C LEU A 814 -12.41 -20.62 -19.02
N ASP A 815 -12.33 -21.90 -18.64
CA ASP A 815 -12.53 -22.35 -17.26
C ASP A 815 -11.61 -21.63 -16.27
N ALA A 816 -10.31 -21.56 -16.56
CA ALA A 816 -9.35 -20.88 -15.68
C ALA A 816 -9.61 -19.35 -15.58
N ALA A 817 -10.11 -18.71 -16.64
CA ALA A 817 -10.48 -17.30 -16.61
C ALA A 817 -11.75 -17.07 -15.78
N LEU A 818 -12.73 -17.99 -15.86
CA LEU A 818 -13.95 -17.92 -15.03
C LEU A 818 -13.60 -18.02 -13.54
N ASP A 819 -12.69 -18.92 -13.16
CA ASP A 819 -12.19 -19.03 -11.78
C ASP A 819 -11.48 -17.73 -11.33
N GLN A 820 -10.68 -17.12 -12.20
CA GLN A 820 -10.05 -15.84 -11.88
C GLN A 820 -11.07 -14.71 -11.72
N LEU A 821 -12.08 -14.63 -12.59
CA LEU A 821 -13.13 -13.60 -12.48
C LEU A 821 -13.90 -13.66 -11.15
N ALA A 822 -14.09 -14.87 -10.59
CA ALA A 822 -14.71 -15.04 -9.28
C ALA A 822 -13.89 -14.41 -8.13
N SER A 823 -12.56 -14.35 -8.27
CA SER A 823 -11.65 -13.77 -7.27
C SER A 823 -11.25 -12.32 -7.56
N PHE A 824 -11.66 -11.77 -8.70
CA PHE A 824 -11.34 -10.40 -9.09
C PHE A 824 -11.93 -9.39 -8.10
N SER A 825 -11.12 -8.46 -7.62
CA SER A 825 -11.56 -7.36 -6.75
C SER A 825 -11.46 -6.02 -7.50
N PRO A 826 -12.49 -5.15 -7.41
CA PRO A 826 -12.41 -3.80 -7.99
C PRO A 826 -11.22 -3.00 -7.47
N LEU A 827 -10.69 -2.11 -8.31
CA LEU A 827 -9.66 -1.16 -7.89
C LEU A 827 -10.28 -0.11 -6.95
N PRO A 828 -9.49 0.48 -6.02
CA PRO A 828 -9.96 1.56 -5.14
C PRO A 828 -10.59 2.72 -5.93
N GLY A 829 -11.71 3.24 -5.42
CA GLY A 829 -12.49 4.30 -6.09
C GLY A 829 -13.22 3.87 -7.36
N ARG A 830 -13.33 2.57 -7.67
CA ARG A 830 -13.98 2.05 -8.89
C ARG A 830 -15.02 0.97 -8.58
N GLY A 831 -15.85 1.23 -7.58
CA GLY A 831 -16.88 0.30 -7.09
C GLY A 831 -16.37 -0.65 -6.00
N ALA A 832 -15.34 -0.23 -5.24
CA ALA A 832 -14.87 -1.01 -4.10
C ALA A 832 -15.91 -0.97 -2.97
N GLU A 833 -16.21 -2.12 -2.37
CA GLU A 833 -17.26 -2.22 -1.37
C GLU A 833 -16.69 -2.48 0.02
N HIS A 834 -17.21 -1.77 1.01
CA HIS A 834 -16.77 -1.83 2.40
C HIS A 834 -17.96 -1.93 3.33
N ARG A 835 -17.98 -2.95 4.20
CA ARG A 835 -18.90 -3.00 5.33
C ARG A 835 -18.22 -2.32 6.52
N LEU A 836 -18.77 -1.21 6.97
CA LEU A 836 -18.15 -0.34 7.99
C LEU A 836 -19.06 -0.21 9.19
N THR A 837 -18.49 -0.19 10.39
CA THR A 837 -19.22 0.14 11.63
C THR A 837 -18.75 1.48 12.14
N ILE A 838 -19.60 2.51 12.06
CA ILE A 838 -19.29 3.89 12.43
C ILE A 838 -20.25 4.31 13.54
N ASN A 839 -19.73 4.69 14.71
CA ASN A 839 -20.53 5.07 15.88
C ASN A 839 -21.62 4.04 16.24
N GLY A 840 -21.32 2.74 16.10
CA GLY A 840 -22.27 1.65 16.34
C GLY A 840 -23.28 1.39 15.21
N CYS A 841 -23.28 2.19 14.13
CA CYS A 841 -24.09 1.96 12.95
C CYS A 841 -23.30 1.17 11.89
N THR A 842 -23.82 0.03 11.46
CA THR A 842 -23.25 -0.72 10.34
C THR A 842 -23.78 -0.15 9.04
N ILE A 843 -22.91 0.28 8.13
CA ILE A 843 -23.26 0.73 6.79
C ILE A 843 -22.54 -0.09 5.72
N HIS A 844 -23.05 -0.03 4.50
CA HIS A 844 -22.40 -0.58 3.32
C HIS A 844 -21.94 0.56 2.40
N LEU A 845 -20.64 0.79 2.32
CA LEU A 845 -20.04 1.85 1.49
C LEU A 845 -19.64 1.28 0.12
N ILE A 846 -20.06 1.95 -0.95
CA ILE A 846 -19.63 1.75 -2.33
C ILE A 846 -18.73 2.94 -2.72
N ASP A 847 -17.42 2.72 -2.77
CA ASP A 847 -16.42 3.70 -3.18
C ASP A 847 -16.22 3.67 -4.71
N ASP A 848 -16.85 4.62 -5.40
CA ASP A 848 -16.74 4.84 -6.85
C ASP A 848 -16.28 6.28 -7.16
N ALA A 849 -15.43 6.83 -6.28
CA ALA A 849 -15.04 8.23 -6.27
C ALA A 849 -13.77 8.58 -7.09
N TYR A 850 -13.28 7.66 -7.94
CA TYR A 850 -12.10 7.92 -8.78
C TYR A 850 -12.39 8.91 -9.92
N ASN A 851 -13.48 8.69 -10.66
CA ASN A 851 -13.91 9.60 -11.71
C ASN A 851 -15.43 9.49 -11.98
N ALA A 852 -16.00 10.53 -12.60
CA ALA A 852 -17.41 10.56 -12.98
C ALA A 852 -17.64 11.11 -14.39
N ASN A 853 -18.64 10.55 -15.07
CA ASN A 853 -19.22 11.03 -16.31
C ASN A 853 -20.69 10.54 -16.38
N PRO A 854 -21.53 11.01 -17.32
CA PRO A 854 -22.95 10.69 -17.32
C PRO A 854 -23.26 9.19 -17.39
N ALA A 855 -22.46 8.42 -18.15
CA ALA A 855 -22.67 6.98 -18.25
C ALA A 855 -22.26 6.24 -16.96
N SER A 856 -21.15 6.62 -16.32
CA SER A 856 -20.73 6.00 -15.07
C SER A 856 -21.64 6.38 -13.90
N MET A 857 -22.18 7.60 -13.86
CA MET A 857 -23.18 8.02 -12.87
C MET A 857 -24.45 7.18 -12.98
N ARG A 858 -24.98 6.99 -14.20
CA ARG A 858 -26.12 6.08 -14.45
C ARG A 858 -25.87 4.66 -13.93
N ALA A 859 -24.70 4.09 -14.25
CA ALA A 859 -24.34 2.75 -13.81
C ALA A 859 -24.24 2.64 -12.28
N ALA A 860 -23.71 3.68 -11.61
CA ALA A 860 -23.59 3.72 -10.16
C ALA A 860 -24.96 3.84 -9.47
N PHE A 861 -25.88 4.64 -10.01
CA PHE A 861 -27.26 4.72 -9.51
C PHE A 861 -28.03 3.41 -9.70
N ALA A 862 -27.91 2.78 -10.86
CA ALA A 862 -28.49 1.46 -11.09
C ALA A 862 -27.92 0.41 -10.13
N ASN A 863 -26.61 0.43 -9.89
CA ASN A 863 -25.97 -0.46 -8.92
C ASN A 863 -26.48 -0.23 -7.49
N LEU A 864 -26.66 1.02 -7.09
CA LEU A 864 -27.20 1.38 -5.78
C LEU A 864 -28.68 0.97 -5.66
N GLY A 865 -29.51 1.25 -6.67
CA GLY A 865 -30.94 0.95 -6.68
C GLY A 865 -31.25 -0.55 -6.64
N LYS A 866 -30.41 -1.38 -7.25
CA LYS A 866 -30.53 -2.85 -7.21
C LYS A 866 -30.17 -3.46 -5.84
N ARG A 867 -29.65 -2.67 -4.89
CA ARG A 867 -29.31 -3.20 -3.57
C ARG A 867 -30.56 -3.49 -2.75
N THR A 868 -30.54 -4.68 -2.15
CA THR A 868 -31.58 -5.18 -1.27
C THR A 868 -31.13 -5.03 0.18
N GLY A 869 -31.98 -4.47 1.02
CA GLY A 869 -31.72 -4.21 2.44
C GLY A 869 -32.80 -3.31 3.01
N ALA A 870 -32.92 -3.27 4.34
CA ALA A 870 -33.92 -2.43 5.02
C ALA A 870 -33.43 -0.99 5.27
N GLY A 871 -32.15 -0.69 5.02
CA GLY A 871 -31.59 0.65 5.20
C GLY A 871 -31.68 1.52 3.96
N ARG A 872 -31.38 2.81 4.12
CA ARG A 872 -31.55 3.82 3.05
C ARG A 872 -30.44 3.72 2.01
N ARG A 873 -30.77 4.04 0.78
CA ARG A 873 -29.83 4.23 -0.34
C ARG A 873 -29.42 5.70 -0.40
N ILE A 874 -28.16 5.98 -0.09
CA ILE A 874 -27.64 7.35 0.03
C ILE A 874 -26.56 7.57 -1.02
N ALA A 875 -26.65 8.68 -1.77
CA ALA A 875 -25.67 9.04 -2.79
C ALA A 875 -24.93 10.34 -2.43
N PHE A 876 -23.62 10.28 -2.26
CA PHE A 876 -22.72 11.43 -2.13
C PHE A 876 -22.03 11.68 -3.46
N LEU A 877 -22.34 12.81 -4.10
CA LEU A 877 -21.98 13.10 -5.48
C LEU A 877 -21.09 14.33 -5.59
N GLY A 878 -19.98 14.20 -6.32
CA GLY A 878 -19.16 15.30 -6.79
C GLY A 878 -19.43 15.58 -8.26
N GLU A 879 -19.09 16.79 -8.72
CA GLU A 879 -19.26 17.18 -10.12
C GLU A 879 -18.54 16.23 -11.09
N MET A 880 -19.11 16.11 -12.28
CA MET A 880 -18.50 15.49 -13.45
C MET A 880 -17.63 16.51 -14.18
N ALA A 881 -16.41 16.13 -14.55
CA ALA A 881 -15.47 16.99 -15.25
C ALA A 881 -15.49 16.79 -16.78
N GLU A 882 -14.97 17.77 -17.53
CA GLU A 882 -14.69 17.69 -18.97
C GLU A 882 -15.92 17.40 -19.86
N LEU A 883 -17.04 18.09 -19.57
CA LEU A 883 -18.31 17.96 -20.30
C LEU A 883 -18.63 19.15 -21.24
N GLY A 884 -17.73 20.12 -21.36
CA GLY A 884 -17.91 21.28 -22.25
C GLY A 884 -19.10 22.17 -21.88
N ALA A 885 -19.67 22.84 -22.89
CA ALA A 885 -20.76 23.81 -22.72
C ALA A 885 -22.05 23.20 -22.11
N GLN A 886 -22.28 21.90 -22.31
CA GLN A 886 -23.46 21.18 -21.83
C GLN A 886 -23.30 20.61 -20.41
N SER A 887 -22.24 20.98 -19.68
CA SER A 887 -21.95 20.41 -18.37
C SER A 887 -23.15 20.50 -17.41
N ARG A 888 -23.81 21.67 -17.32
CA ARG A 888 -24.98 21.90 -16.46
C ARG A 888 -26.18 21.01 -16.84
N ASP A 889 -26.45 20.85 -18.13
CA ASP A 889 -27.53 19.97 -18.62
C ASP A 889 -27.29 18.51 -18.24
N PHE A 890 -26.03 18.04 -18.35
CA PHE A 890 -25.69 16.68 -17.96
C PHE A 890 -25.84 16.41 -16.47
N HIS A 891 -25.55 17.39 -15.60
CA HIS A 891 -25.79 17.27 -14.16
C HIS A 891 -27.29 17.26 -13.86
N THR A 892 -28.05 18.19 -14.46
CA THR A 892 -29.51 18.29 -14.29
C THR A 892 -30.22 17.02 -14.75
N GLY A 893 -29.78 16.44 -15.87
CA GLY A 893 -30.32 15.19 -16.42
C GLY A 893 -30.10 13.96 -15.53
N LEU A 894 -29.34 14.05 -14.44
CA LEU A 894 -29.24 12.99 -13.44
C LEU A 894 -30.44 12.94 -12.49
N ALA A 895 -31.20 14.03 -12.32
CA ALA A 895 -32.25 14.13 -11.31
C ALA A 895 -33.37 13.06 -11.46
N PRO A 896 -33.90 12.78 -12.67
CA PRO A 896 -34.92 11.74 -12.84
C PRO A 896 -34.44 10.33 -12.44
N LEU A 897 -33.12 10.10 -12.42
CA LEU A 897 -32.55 8.80 -12.08
C LEU A 897 -32.57 8.51 -10.59
N ILE A 898 -32.67 9.54 -9.73
CA ILE A 898 -32.72 9.38 -8.28
C ILE A 898 -33.99 8.63 -7.88
N GLU A 899 -35.14 9.10 -8.38
CA GLU A 899 -36.43 8.44 -8.15
C GLU A 899 -36.51 7.08 -8.86
N ALA A 900 -36.07 7.01 -10.13
CA ALA A 900 -36.10 5.76 -10.91
C ALA A 900 -35.31 4.61 -10.28
N ASN A 901 -34.30 4.91 -9.45
CA ASN A 901 -33.49 3.92 -8.75
C ASN A 901 -33.81 3.82 -7.25
N GLY A 902 -34.87 4.50 -6.78
CA GLY A 902 -35.28 4.49 -5.38
C GLY A 902 -34.17 4.92 -4.43
N ILE A 903 -33.43 5.98 -4.79
CA ILE A 903 -32.38 6.57 -3.95
C ILE A 903 -33.04 7.50 -2.93
N ASP A 904 -32.96 7.13 -1.66
CA ASP A 904 -33.67 7.78 -0.56
C ASP A 904 -33.09 9.14 -0.18
N ARG A 905 -31.77 9.33 -0.39
CA ARG A 905 -31.06 10.54 0.06
C ARG A 905 -29.91 10.89 -0.87
N VAL A 906 -29.77 12.16 -1.21
CA VAL A 906 -28.71 12.67 -2.09
C VAL A 906 -27.99 13.84 -1.45
N CYS A 907 -26.67 13.80 -1.45
CA CYS A 907 -25.78 14.87 -1.05
C CYS A 907 -24.90 15.22 -2.26
N VAL A 908 -24.80 16.50 -2.61
CA VAL A 908 -24.04 16.96 -3.77
C VAL A 908 -22.97 17.97 -3.38
N LEU A 909 -21.83 17.95 -4.06
CA LEU A 909 -20.72 18.88 -3.91
C LEU A 909 -20.47 19.59 -5.25
N GLY A 910 -20.60 20.92 -5.25
CA GLY A 910 -20.29 21.78 -6.40
C GLY A 910 -21.50 22.56 -6.97
N THR A 911 -21.22 23.63 -7.70
CA THR A 911 -22.22 24.57 -8.24
C THR A 911 -22.97 24.04 -9.47
N LEU A 912 -22.40 23.08 -10.21
CA LEU A 912 -23.05 22.49 -11.39
C LEU A 912 -24.28 21.64 -11.04
N TYR A 913 -24.48 21.32 -9.76
CA TYR A 913 -25.68 20.64 -9.27
C TYR A 913 -26.82 21.58 -8.88
N GLU A 914 -26.75 22.90 -9.07
CA GLU A 914 -27.84 23.83 -8.70
C GLU A 914 -29.21 23.43 -9.27
N ASP A 915 -29.31 23.22 -10.58
CA ASP A 915 -30.57 22.88 -11.24
C ASP A 915 -30.99 21.43 -10.95
N PHE A 916 -30.02 20.51 -10.85
CA PHE A 916 -30.24 19.15 -10.36
C PHE A 916 -30.86 19.16 -8.95
N TRP A 917 -30.31 19.96 -8.04
CA TRP A 917 -30.75 20.07 -6.66
C TRP A 917 -32.14 20.67 -6.57
N ALA A 918 -32.44 21.70 -7.38
CA ALA A 918 -33.78 22.27 -7.46
C ALA A 918 -34.83 21.25 -7.93
N ALA A 919 -34.46 20.38 -8.87
CA ALA A 919 -35.34 19.35 -9.44
C ALA A 919 -35.58 18.13 -8.52
N LEU A 920 -34.80 17.93 -7.45
CA LEU A 920 -35.00 16.82 -6.53
C LEU A 920 -36.25 17.03 -5.64
N PRO A 921 -36.99 15.95 -5.29
CA PRO A 921 -37.98 16.00 -4.22
C PRO A 921 -37.34 16.37 -2.88
N ASP A 922 -38.01 17.20 -2.06
CA ASP A 922 -37.45 17.66 -0.79
C ASP A 922 -37.14 16.52 0.19
N ALA A 923 -37.90 15.42 0.15
CA ALA A 923 -37.64 14.24 0.97
C ALA A 923 -36.25 13.60 0.69
N CYS A 924 -35.76 13.70 -0.55
CA CYS A 924 -34.50 13.12 -0.98
C CYS A 924 -33.30 14.04 -0.73
N LYS A 925 -33.51 15.32 -0.39
CA LYS A 925 -32.43 16.32 -0.27
C LYS A 925 -31.66 16.19 1.04
N GLY A 926 -30.41 15.69 0.95
CA GLY A 926 -29.40 15.69 2.00
C GLY A 926 -28.75 17.05 2.21
N VAL A 927 -27.56 17.24 1.61
CA VAL A 927 -26.84 18.53 1.62
C VAL A 927 -26.42 18.93 0.19
N HIS A 928 -26.53 20.22 -0.13
CA HIS A 928 -25.81 20.84 -1.25
C HIS A 928 -24.59 21.56 -0.70
N ALA A 929 -23.48 20.84 -0.66
CA ALA A 929 -22.24 21.29 -0.07
C ALA A 929 -21.41 22.14 -1.04
N LYS A 930 -20.73 23.14 -0.49
CA LYS A 930 -19.69 23.92 -1.18
C LYS A 930 -18.29 23.40 -0.89
N THR A 931 -18.13 22.64 0.20
CA THR A 931 -16.83 22.12 0.64
C THR A 931 -16.91 20.62 0.96
N LEU A 932 -15.77 19.92 0.87
CA LEU A 932 -15.68 18.53 1.30
C LEU A 932 -15.95 18.33 2.80
N GLU A 933 -15.63 19.34 3.62
CA GLU A 933 -15.89 19.29 5.06
C GLU A 933 -17.40 19.28 5.32
N GLU A 934 -18.19 20.09 4.62
CA GLU A 934 -19.64 20.07 4.70
C GLU A 934 -20.22 18.70 4.30
N MET A 935 -19.70 18.08 3.23
CA MET A 935 -20.09 16.71 2.84
C MET A 935 -19.77 15.70 3.94
N HIS A 936 -18.59 15.81 4.56
CA HIS A 936 -18.17 14.91 5.63
C HIS A 936 -19.03 15.05 6.89
N GLN A 937 -19.35 16.29 7.28
CA GLN A 937 -20.23 16.54 8.42
C GLN A 937 -21.65 16.03 8.16
N ALA A 938 -22.18 16.24 6.96
CA ALA A 938 -23.48 15.69 6.57
C ALA A 938 -23.49 14.16 6.61
N PHE A 939 -22.40 13.51 6.16
CA PHE A 939 -22.24 12.07 6.30
C PHE A 939 -22.31 11.62 7.76
N LEU A 940 -21.50 12.19 8.65
CA LEU A 940 -21.47 11.79 10.06
C LEU A 940 -22.79 12.05 10.79
N ALA A 941 -23.52 13.10 10.41
CA ALA A 941 -24.77 13.49 11.04
C ALA A 941 -25.99 12.67 10.60
N ASP A 942 -26.02 12.20 9.34
CA ASP A 942 -27.21 11.57 8.78
C ASP A 942 -27.13 10.04 8.73
N ILE A 943 -25.95 9.40 8.78
CA ILE A 943 -25.87 7.92 8.65
C ILE A 943 -26.66 7.16 9.73
N ARG A 944 -27.28 6.05 9.31
CA ARG A 944 -28.07 5.13 10.14
C ARG A 944 -27.65 3.70 9.88
N ASN A 945 -27.93 2.83 10.84
CA ASN A 945 -27.67 1.40 10.72
C ASN A 945 -28.44 0.81 9.52
N GLY A 946 -27.73 0.05 8.68
CA GLY A 946 -28.24 -0.56 7.46
C GLY A 946 -28.10 0.29 6.20
N ASP A 947 -27.70 1.57 6.29
CA ASP A 947 -27.58 2.43 5.11
C ASP A 947 -26.57 1.89 4.10
N ILE A 948 -26.88 2.10 2.82
CA ILE A 948 -26.04 1.77 1.68
C ILE A 948 -25.62 3.09 1.03
N VAL A 949 -24.34 3.41 1.14
CA VAL A 949 -23.79 4.72 0.79
C VAL A 949 -22.92 4.60 -0.46
N LEU A 950 -23.30 5.29 -1.54
CA LEU A 950 -22.48 5.48 -2.73
C LEU A 950 -21.71 6.79 -2.62
N ILE A 951 -20.40 6.76 -2.89
CA ILE A 951 -19.59 7.97 -3.06
C ILE A 951 -19.04 8.01 -4.48
N LYS A 952 -19.34 9.07 -5.24
CA LYS A 952 -18.96 9.17 -6.65
C LYS A 952 -18.71 10.60 -7.11
N GLY A 953 -17.64 10.84 -7.86
CA GLY A 953 -17.32 12.16 -8.40
C GLY A 953 -16.07 12.15 -9.26
N SER A 954 -15.82 13.22 -10.03
CA SER A 954 -14.55 13.36 -10.75
C SER A 954 -13.38 13.57 -9.79
N ASN A 955 -12.18 13.13 -10.17
CA ASN A 955 -10.97 13.24 -9.33
C ASN A 955 -10.72 14.70 -8.85
N SER A 956 -11.02 15.68 -9.70
CA SER A 956 -10.92 17.12 -9.40
C SER A 956 -11.72 17.55 -8.17
N THR A 957 -12.83 16.88 -7.87
CA THR A 957 -13.68 17.16 -6.69
C THR A 957 -13.05 16.72 -5.38
N ARG A 958 -12.01 15.87 -5.45
CA ARG A 958 -11.34 15.23 -4.32
C ARG A 958 -12.26 14.38 -3.44
N LEU A 959 -13.47 14.01 -3.90
CA LEU A 959 -14.41 13.21 -3.11
C LEU A 959 -13.84 11.83 -2.72
N HIS A 960 -12.88 11.29 -3.48
CA HIS A 960 -12.12 10.09 -3.10
C HIS A 960 -11.40 10.23 -1.74
N THR A 961 -11.01 11.44 -1.32
CA THR A 961 -10.39 11.62 0.00
C THR A 961 -11.41 11.44 1.11
N LEU A 962 -12.68 11.77 0.86
CA LEU A 962 -13.78 11.52 1.80
C LEU A 962 -14.07 10.02 1.89
N ALA A 963 -14.18 9.32 0.76
CA ALA A 963 -14.34 7.86 0.74
C ALA A 963 -13.21 7.16 1.50
N GLY A 964 -11.96 7.57 1.24
CA GLY A 964 -10.80 7.08 1.96
C GLY A 964 -10.83 7.43 3.46
N ALA A 965 -11.28 8.63 3.85
CA ALA A 965 -11.42 9.00 5.25
C ALA A 965 -12.45 8.10 5.96
N ILE A 966 -13.63 7.92 5.35
CA ILE A 966 -14.72 7.09 5.87
C ILE A 966 -14.30 5.63 6.00
N ALA A 967 -13.67 5.06 4.97
CA ALA A 967 -13.18 3.68 5.00
C ALA A 967 -12.09 3.44 6.06
N ASN A 968 -11.44 4.51 6.55
CA ASN A 968 -10.44 4.46 7.61
C ASN A 968 -10.98 4.84 9.00
N ILE A 969 -12.27 5.16 9.13
CA ILE A 969 -12.92 5.34 10.44
C ILE A 969 -12.92 3.95 11.09
N ARG A 970 -12.13 3.82 12.15
CA ARG A 970 -12.00 2.60 12.95
C ARG A 970 -12.98 2.57 14.11
#